data_AF-A0A354ERM8-F1
#
_entry.id   AF-A0A354ERM8-F1
#
_cell.length_a   1.000
_cell.length_b   1.000
_cell.length_c   1.000
_cell.angle_alpha   90.00
_cell.angle_beta   90.00
_cell.angle_gamma   90.00
#
_symmetry.space_group_name_H-M   'P 1'
#
loop_
_entity.id
_entity.type
_entity.pdbx_description
1 polymer ?
#
loop_
_entity_poly.entity_id
_entity_poly.type
_entity_poly.pdbx_seq_one_letter_code
_entity_poly.pdbx_strand_id
1 'polypeptide(L)'
;ENSDNYSYDYRDNRNAPLIRFGYDVTDPLAYNFGAARSEIRLRPQGVTNTIETAQLDGGYDLTPSLTLKAGVNYKEYDFHSWALARVNEGVVPQLPAGVTLASLTEMVSGFGRNLGAPDGTVRNWVAPNLAAFADLFNIYSGTGLFELSGASNANARGNIRSVTEKDSAAYLQLDFNTELAGVPVRGDIGVRYVKTRQSSTGYQLVAGAAQQTTVDRDYDDVLPALNVTAEVTPDFLVRFGAAKVMTRPNLGSVTPGGSLSTVGVFSVSSGNPYLNPIRATTYDLSAEWYFAPDALLSVGLFYKDIDSYIQTSRTSQPFNQSGLPQDLLNGLGVSPSDVFLFSRPVNTEGGPLKGVEISYQQPFSFLPGPFDNLGAIFNVTMVDSKISYISSRSPTGFVENDLLGLSKTAYNATLYYEDDRFSARVSAAYRDRYLTAVPSGTSTNDIDGVRDIVTVDASASYALNDRIKVTFEGLNLTDAFNEQYTDSRRDSIYVYSHTGGSTTSAFATPSRNTPNSPGRLGADRLAGRRPLFPIGAAMRLSVSRRQALVSAALLPMMASTRSWAATRGYDAVVGTTEAGRRVGAPAYPALSAAIAAAPADGRKPFRILITRGIWTEQVVVDKPFIHLIGEDRAGSVINHLAASGLAAPDGRMWGTFRTPTLFVRAPDFHAETLTINNAFDGLAEMTKPNGLHSHNGAGPQAVALMMDKGSDRAVVRNCDILSYQDTLFPDAGATLFDRCLITGSYDFIFGGGRAWFERCEIRSRLRSGDAVEGYIVAPSTPIEQAYGFIFHECRLTRDAGVLKHSVFLGRPWRPSSAFPDGRYGDPRFVGATTFLNCWMDDHIAPAGWTAMWYTGKDGNPRTMLQPEDARFATFGSRGPGRAAFARGARLTANEAASVRRSDVLGGALA
;
A
#
# COMPACT_ATOMS: atom_id res chain seq x y z
N GLU A 1 -8.87 31.67 26.85
CA GLU A 1 -10.06 31.98 27.66
C GLU A 1 -10.04 31.02 28.82
N ASN A 2 -9.95 31.53 30.03
CA ASN A 2 -9.97 30.73 31.26
C ASN A 2 -11.47 30.55 31.56
N SER A 3 -12.03 29.34 31.44
CA SER A 3 -13.39 29.14 31.96
C SER A 3 -13.32 29.18 33.47
N ASP A 4 -14.24 29.89 34.11
CA ASP A 4 -14.36 29.85 35.55
C ASP A 4 -14.54 28.39 35.99
N ASN A 5 -13.70 27.93 36.91
CA ASN A 5 -13.69 26.56 37.45
C ASN A 5 -13.16 25.43 36.55
N TYR A 6 -12.41 25.72 35.47
CA TYR A 6 -11.57 24.69 34.83
C TYR A 6 -10.55 24.13 35.83
N SER A 7 -10.48 22.80 35.98
CA SER A 7 -9.51 22.15 36.85
C SER A 7 -9.07 20.79 36.31
N TYR A 8 -7.83 20.43 36.63
CA TYR A 8 -7.27 19.10 36.40
C TYR A 8 -6.56 18.63 37.69
N ASP A 9 -6.74 17.36 38.06
CA ASP A 9 -6.17 16.79 39.29
C ASP A 9 -5.60 15.39 39.05
N TYR A 10 -4.30 15.22 39.32
CA TYR A 10 -3.55 13.98 39.14
C TYR A 10 -3.32 13.21 40.46
N ARG A 11 -3.84 13.70 41.60
CA ARG A 11 -3.59 13.10 42.93
C ARG A 11 -4.08 11.66 43.03
N ASP A 12 -5.25 11.37 42.44
CA ASP A 12 -5.86 10.04 42.48
C ASP A 12 -5.30 9.11 41.39
N ASN A 13 -4.85 9.66 40.26
CA ASN A 13 -4.24 8.91 39.17
C ASN A 13 -3.21 9.76 38.42
N ARG A 14 -1.93 9.34 38.52
CA ARG A 14 -0.80 10.05 37.90
C ARG A 14 -0.79 9.99 36.36
N ASN A 15 -1.49 9.04 35.76
CA ASN A 15 -1.51 8.79 34.31
C ASN A 15 -2.76 9.40 33.63
N ALA A 16 -3.89 9.50 34.35
CA ALA A 16 -5.15 10.02 33.83
C ALA A 16 -5.82 10.95 34.85
N PRO A 17 -5.77 12.28 34.66
CA PRO A 17 -6.28 13.22 35.65
C PRO A 17 -7.81 13.27 35.66
N LEU A 18 -8.37 13.67 36.79
CA LEU A 18 -9.72 14.20 36.86
C LEU A 18 -9.77 15.54 36.14
N ILE A 19 -10.52 15.65 35.04
CA ILE A 19 -10.67 16.90 34.27
C ILE A 19 -12.10 17.42 34.41
N ARG A 20 -12.23 18.69 34.82
CA ARG A 20 -13.51 19.42 34.89
C ARG A 20 -13.41 20.71 34.07
N PHE A 21 -14.41 20.94 33.22
CA PHE A 21 -14.43 22.10 32.32
C PHE A 21 -15.12 23.35 32.90
N GLY A 22 -15.80 23.22 34.04
CA GLY A 22 -16.48 24.33 34.72
C GLY A 22 -17.84 24.71 34.13
N TYR A 23 -18.27 24.06 33.03
CA TYR A 23 -19.57 24.20 32.39
C TYR A 23 -20.00 22.87 31.76
N ASP A 24 -21.25 22.79 31.29
CA ASP A 24 -21.77 21.60 30.60
C ASP A 24 -21.23 21.53 29.17
N VAL A 25 -20.19 20.72 28.96
CA VAL A 25 -19.59 20.50 27.63
C VAL A 25 -20.46 19.61 26.71
N THR A 26 -21.59 19.09 27.21
CA THR A 26 -22.55 18.33 26.41
C THR A 26 -23.67 19.18 25.84
N ASP A 27 -23.79 20.43 26.30
CA ASP A 27 -24.75 21.39 25.76
C ASP A 27 -24.14 22.15 24.57
N PRO A 28 -24.67 21.96 23.33
CA PRO A 28 -24.20 22.70 22.17
C PRO A 28 -24.46 24.21 22.26
N LEU A 29 -25.38 24.66 23.12
CA LEU A 29 -25.67 26.07 23.38
C LEU A 29 -24.69 26.71 24.37
N ALA A 30 -23.83 25.93 25.03
CA ALA A 30 -22.74 26.45 25.86
C ALA A 30 -21.54 26.96 25.05
N TYR A 31 -21.55 26.78 23.72
CA TYR A 31 -20.49 27.19 22.81
C TYR A 31 -20.91 28.38 21.93
N ASN A 32 -19.93 29.18 21.52
CA ASN A 32 -20.14 30.29 20.59
C ASN A 32 -19.42 30.02 19.27
N PHE A 33 -20.11 30.23 18.15
CA PHE A 33 -19.53 30.18 16.80
C PHE A 33 -19.46 31.57 16.21
N GLY A 34 -18.42 31.86 15.43
CA GLY A 34 -18.22 33.19 14.88
C GLY A 34 -17.54 34.18 15.84
N ALA A 35 -17.05 33.71 16.98
CA ALA A 35 -16.27 34.52 17.92
C ALA A 35 -14.91 34.90 17.32
N ALA A 36 -14.21 35.89 17.91
CA ALA A 36 -12.97 36.49 17.41
C ALA A 36 -11.77 35.52 17.19
N ARG A 37 -11.93 34.23 17.48
CA ARG A 37 -10.94 33.16 17.29
C ARG A 37 -11.47 31.96 16.48
N SER A 38 -12.69 32.01 15.96
CA SER A 38 -13.22 30.97 15.09
C SER A 38 -12.50 31.00 13.74
N GLU A 39 -12.10 29.84 13.23
CA GLU A 39 -11.40 29.71 11.96
C GLU A 39 -11.97 28.55 11.16
N ILE A 40 -12.04 28.70 9.82
CA ILE A 40 -12.26 27.58 8.90
C ILE A 40 -11.04 27.49 8.00
N ARG A 41 -10.24 26.43 8.18
CA ARG A 41 -9.01 26.20 7.42
C ARG A 41 -9.23 25.14 6.35
N LEU A 42 -9.01 25.53 5.10
CA LEU A 42 -8.96 24.62 3.96
C LEU A 42 -7.56 24.69 3.38
N ARG A 43 -6.82 23.59 3.51
CA ARG A 43 -5.42 23.50 3.07
C ARG A 43 -5.19 22.23 2.25
N PRO A 44 -5.84 22.07 1.09
CA PRO A 44 -5.59 20.93 0.24
C PRO A 44 -4.15 20.98 -0.25
N GLN A 45 -3.48 19.86 -0.15
CA GLN A 45 -2.08 19.72 -0.49
C GLN A 45 -1.83 18.29 -0.97
N GLY A 46 -0.82 18.13 -1.80
CA GLY A 46 -0.45 16.83 -2.33
C GLY A 46 1.04 16.78 -2.61
N VAL A 47 1.53 15.56 -2.75
CA VAL A 47 2.91 15.28 -3.12
C VAL A 47 2.89 14.24 -4.24
N THR A 48 3.54 14.58 -5.34
CA THR A 48 3.89 13.64 -6.40
C THR A 48 5.33 13.19 -6.17
N ASN A 49 5.57 11.88 -6.19
CA ASN A 49 6.93 11.34 -6.19
C ASN A 49 7.11 10.46 -7.41
N THR A 50 8.18 10.66 -8.16
CA THR A 50 8.59 9.79 -9.27
C THR A 50 9.95 9.20 -8.94
N ILE A 51 10.13 7.93 -9.33
CA ILE A 51 11.39 7.21 -9.16
C ILE A 51 11.69 6.55 -10.49
N GLU A 52 12.82 6.91 -11.07
CA GLU A 52 13.35 6.30 -12.28
C GLU A 52 14.64 5.58 -11.94
N THR A 53 14.83 4.37 -12.46
CA THR A 53 16.02 3.57 -12.18
C THR A 53 16.51 2.86 -13.43
N ALA A 54 17.82 2.91 -13.67
CA ALA A 54 18.50 2.11 -14.67
C ALA A 54 19.69 1.38 -14.03
N GLN A 55 19.93 0.14 -14.40
CA GLN A 55 21.03 -0.65 -13.88
C GLN A 55 21.56 -1.61 -14.94
N LEU A 56 22.88 -1.76 -14.98
CA LEU A 56 23.57 -2.74 -15.80
C LEU A 56 24.63 -3.43 -14.94
N ASP A 57 24.58 -4.75 -14.87
CA ASP A 57 25.51 -5.58 -14.13
C ASP A 57 26.14 -6.62 -15.05
N GLY A 58 27.38 -6.98 -14.77
CA GLY A 58 28.12 -8.04 -15.44
C GLY A 58 28.92 -8.87 -14.45
N GLY A 59 28.99 -10.17 -14.70
CA GLY A 59 29.81 -11.11 -13.95
C GLY A 59 30.68 -11.93 -14.90
N TYR A 60 31.91 -12.22 -14.47
CA TYR A 60 32.84 -13.09 -15.19
C TYR A 60 33.49 -14.06 -14.20
N ASP A 61 33.29 -15.35 -14.43
CA ASP A 61 33.92 -16.41 -13.64
C ASP A 61 35.40 -16.51 -14.04
N LEU A 62 36.28 -15.97 -13.19
CA LEU A 62 37.74 -16.05 -13.38
C LEU A 62 38.22 -17.49 -13.22
N THR A 63 37.63 -18.20 -12.26
CA THR A 63 37.84 -19.61 -11.94
C THR A 63 36.54 -20.20 -11.36
N PRO A 64 36.42 -21.52 -11.18
CA PRO A 64 35.25 -22.11 -10.50
C PRO A 64 35.00 -21.59 -9.07
N SER A 65 36.01 -21.02 -8.42
CA SER A 65 35.97 -20.51 -7.04
C SER A 65 35.99 -18.98 -6.96
N LEU A 66 36.12 -18.25 -8.08
CA LEU A 66 36.24 -16.80 -8.10
C LEU A 66 35.42 -16.18 -9.23
N THR A 67 34.52 -15.26 -8.90
CA THR A 67 33.71 -14.51 -9.87
C THR A 67 33.95 -13.02 -9.70
N LEU A 68 34.39 -12.35 -10.76
CA LEU A 68 34.51 -10.90 -10.80
C LEU A 68 33.18 -10.29 -11.24
N LYS A 69 32.66 -9.33 -10.47
CA LYS A 69 31.44 -8.59 -10.79
C LYS A 69 31.70 -7.11 -10.89
N ALA A 70 31.07 -6.47 -11.87
CA ALA A 70 31.07 -5.03 -12.01
C ALA A 70 29.69 -4.57 -12.46
N GLY A 71 29.28 -3.38 -12.02
CA GLY A 71 28.01 -2.83 -12.47
C GLY A 71 27.91 -1.33 -12.26
N VAL A 72 26.96 -0.75 -12.97
CA VAL A 72 26.60 0.67 -12.89
C VAL A 72 25.11 0.80 -12.63
N ASN A 73 24.74 1.79 -11.81
CA ASN A 73 23.37 2.07 -11.44
C ASN A 73 23.12 3.57 -11.49
N TYR A 74 21.96 3.95 -12.02
CA TYR A 74 21.43 5.30 -12.01
C TYR A 74 20.04 5.30 -11.36
N LYS A 75 19.78 6.25 -10.48
CA LYS A 75 18.44 6.50 -9.91
C LYS A 75 18.14 7.99 -9.94
N GLU A 76 16.92 8.35 -10.28
CA GLU A 76 16.41 9.72 -10.16
C GLU A 76 15.16 9.69 -9.29
N TYR A 77 15.15 10.54 -8.27
CA TYR A 77 14.03 10.76 -7.37
C TYR A 77 13.53 12.18 -7.54
N ASP A 78 12.30 12.36 -7.99
CA ASP A 78 11.63 13.66 -7.88
C ASP A 78 10.58 13.63 -6.77
N PHE A 79 10.61 14.68 -5.97
CA PHE A 79 9.61 15.04 -5.00
C PHE A 79 9.04 16.40 -5.44
N HIS A 80 7.74 16.47 -5.68
CA HIS A 80 7.05 17.72 -5.96
C HIS A 80 5.83 17.84 -5.05
N SER A 81 5.81 18.86 -4.19
CA SER A 81 4.64 19.17 -3.38
C SER A 81 3.94 20.42 -3.88
N TRP A 82 2.62 20.33 -3.93
CA TRP A 82 1.72 21.44 -4.21
C TRP A 82 0.82 21.67 -3.00
N ALA A 83 0.40 22.91 -2.81
CA ALA A 83 -0.53 23.27 -1.76
C ALA A 83 -1.37 24.47 -2.20
N LEU A 84 -2.61 24.47 -1.74
CA LEU A 84 -3.48 25.63 -1.74
C LEU A 84 -3.91 25.89 -0.30
N ALA A 85 -4.27 27.13 0.00
CA ALA A 85 -4.86 27.50 1.27
C ALA A 85 -5.98 28.50 1.02
N ARG A 86 -6.96 28.54 1.92
CA ARG A 86 -8.01 29.56 1.91
C ARG A 86 -7.39 30.94 2.04
N VAL A 87 -7.87 31.90 1.27
CA VAL A 87 -7.31 33.27 1.26
C VAL A 87 -7.51 33.95 2.63
N ASN A 88 -8.69 33.79 3.24
CA ASN A 88 -9.06 34.46 4.48
C ASN A 88 -9.46 33.47 5.58
N GLU A 89 -8.53 32.80 6.25
CA GLU A 89 -8.84 31.76 7.26
C GLU A 89 -9.54 32.28 8.53
N GLY A 90 -9.30 33.55 8.91
CA GLY A 90 -9.88 34.16 10.12
C GLY A 90 -11.27 34.79 9.95
N VAL A 91 -11.82 34.83 8.72
CA VAL A 91 -13.16 35.39 8.47
C VAL A 91 -14.18 34.26 8.36
N VAL A 92 -14.89 33.95 9.44
CA VAL A 92 -15.93 32.91 9.41
C VAL A 92 -17.32 33.48 9.10
N PRO A 93 -18.14 32.78 8.29
CA PRO A 93 -19.52 33.21 8.03
C PRO A 93 -20.35 33.14 9.31
N GLN A 94 -21.37 33.98 9.43
CA GLN A 94 -22.33 33.91 10.54
C GLN A 94 -23.36 32.80 10.31
N LEU A 95 -23.94 32.26 11.38
CA LEU A 95 -25.02 31.28 11.27
C LEU A 95 -26.26 31.94 10.65
N PRO A 96 -26.92 31.30 9.66
CA PRO A 96 -28.20 31.79 9.13
C PRO A 96 -29.27 31.85 10.21
N ALA A 97 -30.25 32.74 10.03
CA ALA A 97 -31.38 32.86 10.95
C ALA A 97 -32.10 31.50 11.11
N GLY A 98 -32.36 31.10 12.36
CA GLY A 98 -33.01 29.84 12.69
C GLY A 98 -32.09 28.61 12.75
N VAL A 99 -30.80 28.75 12.39
CA VAL A 99 -29.80 27.68 12.55
C VAL A 99 -29.09 27.84 13.89
N THR A 100 -28.99 26.76 14.66
CA THR A 100 -28.33 26.74 15.97
C THR A 100 -27.18 25.74 15.98
N LEU A 101 -26.26 25.85 16.95
CA LEU A 101 -25.19 24.87 17.10
C LEU A 101 -25.70 23.47 17.42
N ALA A 102 -26.91 23.33 17.96
CA ALA A 102 -27.53 22.02 18.18
C ALA A 102 -27.71 21.22 16.87
N SER A 103 -27.94 21.88 15.73
CA SER A 103 -28.04 21.21 14.42
C SER A 103 -26.69 21.01 13.71
N LEU A 104 -25.60 21.57 14.24
CA LEU A 104 -24.27 21.57 13.62
C LEU A 104 -23.22 20.83 14.45
N THR A 105 -23.63 20.21 15.54
CA THR A 105 -22.77 19.47 16.44
C THR A 105 -23.23 18.02 16.54
N GLU A 106 -22.33 17.14 16.95
CA GLU A 106 -22.61 15.75 17.27
C GLU A 106 -22.06 15.42 18.66
N MET A 107 -22.67 14.45 19.34
CA MET A 107 -22.17 13.99 20.63
C MET A 107 -21.04 12.99 20.43
N VAL A 108 -19.85 13.35 20.92
CA VAL A 108 -18.76 12.38 21.12
C VAL A 108 -18.98 11.73 22.48
N SER A 109 -19.02 10.41 22.52
CA SER A 109 -19.25 9.66 23.75
C SER A 109 -18.23 8.55 23.95
N GLY A 110 -18.03 8.15 25.21
CA GLY A 110 -17.12 7.07 25.55
C GLY A 110 -15.63 7.42 25.47
N PHE A 111 -15.28 8.71 25.38
CA PHE A 111 -13.89 9.13 25.44
C PHE A 111 -13.29 8.77 26.81
N GLY A 112 -12.06 8.28 26.79
CA GLY A 112 -11.35 7.88 28.01
C GLY A 112 -11.92 6.64 28.72
N ARG A 113 -12.81 5.88 28.04
CA ARG A 113 -13.26 4.58 28.53
C ARG A 113 -12.06 3.67 28.76
N ASN A 114 -12.06 2.97 29.89
CA ASN A 114 -11.01 2.04 30.33
C ASN A 114 -9.61 2.66 30.56
N LEU A 115 -9.48 4.00 30.60
CA LEU A 115 -8.22 4.66 30.97
C LEU A 115 -7.99 4.78 32.48
N GLY A 116 -8.89 4.25 33.33
CA GLY A 116 -8.80 4.41 34.78
C GLY A 116 -8.91 5.86 35.29
N ALA A 117 -9.46 6.77 34.47
CA ALA A 117 -9.67 8.16 34.86
C ALA A 117 -10.68 8.24 36.03
N PRO A 118 -10.42 9.07 37.06
CA PRO A 118 -11.28 9.19 38.23
C PRO A 118 -12.74 9.52 37.90
N ASP A 119 -13.67 9.12 38.77
CA ASP A 119 -15.08 9.45 38.63
C ASP A 119 -15.30 10.97 38.62
N GLY A 120 -16.22 11.42 37.78
CA GLY A 120 -16.45 12.84 37.51
C GLY A 120 -15.57 13.43 36.41
N THR A 121 -14.65 12.64 35.82
CA THR A 121 -13.97 13.02 34.57
C THR A 121 -15.00 13.06 33.43
N VAL A 122 -14.98 14.15 32.67
CA VAL A 122 -15.83 14.33 31.48
C VAL A 122 -15.46 13.30 30.41
N ARG A 123 -16.44 12.50 29.96
CA ARG A 123 -16.27 11.43 28.93
C ARG A 123 -17.09 11.65 27.66
N ASN A 124 -17.96 12.65 27.68
CA ASN A 124 -18.81 13.01 26.56
C ASN A 124 -18.76 14.53 26.39
N TRP A 125 -18.78 15.01 25.14
CA TRP A 125 -18.83 16.43 24.81
C TRP A 125 -19.31 16.62 23.39
N VAL A 126 -19.87 17.79 23.10
CA VAL A 126 -20.26 18.16 21.74
C VAL A 126 -19.02 18.45 20.89
N ALA A 127 -19.00 17.91 19.67
CA ALA A 127 -18.00 18.22 18.67
C ALA A 127 -18.66 18.80 17.41
N PRO A 128 -17.97 19.62 16.62
CA PRO A 128 -18.48 20.07 15.33
C PRO A 128 -18.80 18.89 14.40
N ASN A 129 -20.02 18.82 13.88
CA ASN A 129 -20.37 17.90 12.79
C ASN A 129 -19.82 18.49 11.49
N LEU A 130 -18.64 18.00 11.08
CA LEU A 130 -17.92 18.55 9.93
C LEU A 130 -18.73 18.48 8.63
N ALA A 131 -19.57 17.47 8.45
CA ALA A 131 -20.43 17.35 7.27
C ALA A 131 -21.53 18.42 7.27
N ALA A 132 -22.21 18.61 8.42
CA ALA A 132 -23.24 19.65 8.55
C ALA A 132 -22.68 21.05 8.33
N PHE A 133 -21.48 21.34 8.85
CA PHE A 133 -20.77 22.60 8.58
C PHE A 133 -20.35 22.74 7.11
N ALA A 134 -19.88 21.65 6.49
CA ALA A 134 -19.48 21.66 5.09
C ALA A 134 -20.67 21.93 4.16
N ASP A 135 -21.82 21.31 4.44
CA ASP A 135 -23.06 21.46 3.67
C ASP A 135 -23.68 22.85 3.89
N LEU A 136 -23.79 23.31 5.14
CA LEU A 136 -24.38 24.62 5.47
C LEU A 136 -23.68 25.78 4.76
N PHE A 137 -22.34 25.78 4.81
CA PHE A 137 -21.54 26.88 4.28
C PHE A 137 -21.00 26.62 2.87
N ASN A 138 -21.25 25.43 2.31
CA ASN A 138 -20.67 24.99 1.04
C ASN A 138 -19.15 25.22 1.02
N ILE A 139 -18.45 24.78 2.07
CA ILE A 139 -17.04 25.15 2.30
C ILE A 139 -16.10 24.66 1.19
N TYR A 140 -16.52 23.69 0.39
CA TYR A 140 -15.75 23.14 -0.73
C TYR A 140 -16.06 23.81 -2.08
N SER A 141 -16.76 24.95 -2.09
CA SER A 141 -17.11 25.68 -3.32
C SER A 141 -15.92 26.21 -4.11
N GLY A 142 -14.77 26.43 -3.45
CA GLY A 142 -13.57 27.02 -4.05
C GLY A 142 -13.75 28.48 -4.49
N THR A 143 -14.82 29.16 -4.05
CA THR A 143 -15.17 30.53 -4.47
C THR A 143 -15.57 31.41 -3.29
N GLY A 144 -15.52 32.74 -3.48
CA GLY A 144 -15.91 33.71 -2.46
C GLY A 144 -15.10 33.55 -1.17
N LEU A 145 -15.78 33.42 -0.04
CA LEU A 145 -15.12 33.25 1.27
C LEU A 145 -14.29 31.95 1.38
N PHE A 146 -14.54 30.97 0.50
CA PHE A 146 -13.83 29.69 0.45
C PHE A 146 -12.89 29.56 -0.74
N GLU A 147 -12.56 30.69 -1.39
CA GLU A 147 -11.53 30.73 -2.42
C GLU A 147 -10.19 30.19 -1.90
N LEU A 148 -9.55 29.37 -2.73
CA LEU A 148 -8.25 28.76 -2.46
C LEU A 148 -7.20 29.32 -3.41
N SER A 149 -6.01 29.56 -2.88
CA SER A 149 -4.88 30.09 -3.65
C SER A 149 -3.58 29.39 -3.25
N GLY A 150 -2.67 29.24 -4.21
CA GLY A 150 -1.37 28.58 -4.02
C GLY A 150 -0.25 29.56 -3.68
N ALA A 151 0.73 29.71 -4.59
CA ALA A 151 1.96 30.45 -4.34
C ALA A 151 1.79 31.91 -3.90
N SER A 152 0.69 32.57 -4.29
CA SER A 152 0.38 33.93 -3.84
C SER A 152 -0.02 34.01 -2.35
N ASN A 153 -0.41 32.90 -1.73
CA ASN A 153 -0.87 32.83 -0.34
C ASN A 153 0.21 32.28 0.59
N ALA A 154 0.56 33.06 1.61
CA ALA A 154 1.59 32.72 2.59
C ALA A 154 1.32 31.39 3.32
N ASN A 155 0.04 31.04 3.55
CA ASN A 155 -0.36 29.81 4.24
C ASN A 155 -0.18 28.54 3.37
N ALA A 156 -0.11 28.68 2.04
CA ALA A 156 0.15 27.58 1.13
C ALA A 156 1.63 27.49 0.72
N ARG A 157 2.29 28.64 0.60
CA ARG A 157 3.61 28.81 -0.03
C ARG A 157 4.70 27.92 0.58
N GLY A 158 4.72 27.75 1.90
CA GLY A 158 5.70 26.89 2.59
C GLY A 158 5.61 25.40 2.22
N ASN A 159 4.47 24.96 1.68
CA ASN A 159 4.24 23.60 1.22
C ASN A 159 4.38 23.44 -0.31
N ILE A 160 4.77 24.49 -1.03
CA ILE A 160 5.09 24.43 -2.47
C ILE A 160 6.60 24.35 -2.63
N ARG A 161 7.10 23.16 -2.93
CA ARG A 161 8.53 22.85 -2.95
C ARG A 161 8.79 21.60 -3.76
N SER A 162 9.99 21.48 -4.31
CA SER A 162 10.41 20.30 -5.06
C SER A 162 11.87 19.95 -4.79
N VAL A 163 12.20 18.67 -4.93
CA VAL A 163 13.56 18.16 -4.85
C VAL A 163 13.74 17.13 -5.96
N THR A 164 14.78 17.30 -6.77
CA THR A 164 15.26 16.30 -7.71
C THR A 164 16.60 15.79 -7.23
N GLU A 165 16.73 14.49 -6.97
CA GLU A 165 17.95 13.82 -6.55
C GLU A 165 18.35 12.78 -7.59
N LYS A 166 19.52 12.97 -8.21
CA LYS A 166 20.10 12.07 -9.21
C LYS A 166 21.30 11.36 -8.60
N ASP A 167 21.20 10.04 -8.50
CA ASP A 167 22.21 9.14 -7.97
C ASP A 167 22.82 8.34 -9.10
N SER A 168 24.15 8.39 -9.21
CA SER A 168 24.92 7.52 -10.10
C SER A 168 25.88 6.70 -9.26
N ALA A 169 26.01 5.41 -9.55
CA ALA A 169 26.92 4.54 -8.83
C ALA A 169 27.60 3.55 -9.77
N ALA A 170 28.82 3.17 -9.42
CA ALA A 170 29.55 2.07 -10.03
C ALA A 170 30.15 1.20 -8.93
N TYR A 171 30.22 -0.11 -9.15
CA TYR A 171 30.87 -1.02 -8.21
C TYR A 171 31.76 -2.03 -8.92
N LEU A 172 32.75 -2.51 -8.18
CA LEU A 172 33.60 -3.65 -8.52
C LEU A 172 33.64 -4.58 -7.30
N GLN A 173 33.42 -5.86 -7.51
CA GLN A 173 33.31 -6.87 -6.47
C GLN A 173 33.94 -8.18 -6.93
N LEU A 174 34.63 -8.87 -6.01
CA LEU A 174 35.13 -10.22 -6.21
C LEU A 174 34.39 -11.14 -5.25
N ASP A 175 33.67 -12.11 -5.81
CA ASP A 175 33.06 -13.20 -5.05
C ASP A 175 34.06 -14.35 -5.00
N PHE A 176 34.16 -15.01 -3.84
CA PHE A 176 34.98 -16.19 -3.64
C PHE A 176 34.21 -17.31 -2.97
N ASN A 177 34.51 -18.54 -3.37
CA ASN A 177 34.03 -19.78 -2.76
C ASN A 177 35.15 -20.81 -2.80
N THR A 178 35.86 -20.98 -1.70
CA THR A 178 37.10 -21.74 -1.62
C THR A 178 37.16 -22.57 -0.34
N GLU A 179 38.26 -23.28 -0.13
CA GLU A 179 38.54 -24.03 1.07
C GLU A 179 39.82 -23.47 1.71
N LEU A 180 39.74 -23.05 2.96
CA LEU A 180 40.87 -22.54 3.73
C LEU A 180 41.13 -23.46 4.92
N ALA A 181 42.29 -24.12 4.93
CA ALA A 181 42.69 -25.05 5.99
C ALA A 181 41.64 -26.15 6.30
N GLY A 182 41.00 -26.70 5.26
CA GLY A 182 39.96 -27.74 5.41
C GLY A 182 38.55 -27.21 5.69
N VAL A 183 38.37 -25.89 5.79
CA VAL A 183 37.08 -25.26 6.06
C VAL A 183 36.56 -24.59 4.78
N PRO A 184 35.36 -24.92 4.29
CA PRO A 184 34.71 -24.18 3.21
C PRO A 184 34.48 -22.72 3.61
N VAL A 185 34.96 -21.78 2.81
CA VAL A 185 34.82 -20.34 3.03
C VAL A 185 34.30 -19.69 1.77
N ARG A 186 33.20 -18.95 1.91
CA ARG A 186 32.61 -18.15 0.82
C ARG A 186 32.42 -16.70 1.24
N GLY A 187 32.35 -15.80 0.27
CA GLY A 187 32.13 -14.40 0.56
C GLY A 187 32.32 -13.51 -0.64
N ASP A 188 32.34 -12.22 -0.37
CA ASP A 188 32.58 -11.18 -1.35
C ASP A 188 33.37 -10.02 -0.73
N ILE A 189 34.20 -9.39 -1.57
CA ILE A 189 34.91 -8.16 -1.24
C ILE A 189 34.76 -7.19 -2.41
N GLY A 190 34.37 -5.96 -2.12
CA GLY A 190 34.12 -5.00 -3.18
C GLY A 190 34.16 -3.56 -2.72
N VAL A 191 34.08 -2.66 -3.69
CA VAL A 191 33.97 -1.23 -3.48
C VAL A 191 32.91 -0.66 -4.40
N ARG A 192 32.10 0.24 -3.86
CA ARG A 192 31.11 1.01 -4.61
C ARG A 192 31.40 2.50 -4.51
N TYR A 193 31.49 3.17 -5.64
CA TYR A 193 31.51 4.62 -5.72
C TYR A 193 30.10 5.12 -6.01
N VAL A 194 29.66 6.16 -5.30
CA VAL A 194 28.33 6.76 -5.45
C VAL A 194 28.49 8.28 -5.56
N LYS A 195 27.81 8.89 -6.53
CA LYS A 195 27.70 10.33 -6.70
C LYS A 195 26.23 10.72 -6.66
N THR A 196 25.89 11.70 -5.83
CA THR A 196 24.55 12.27 -5.75
C THR A 196 24.58 13.73 -6.15
N ARG A 197 23.63 14.14 -7.00
CA ARG A 197 23.35 15.53 -7.36
C ARG A 197 21.92 15.84 -6.95
N GLN A 198 21.75 16.89 -6.17
CA GLN A 198 20.48 17.30 -5.61
C GLN A 198 20.18 18.73 -6.06
N SER A 199 18.98 18.96 -6.60
CA SER A 199 18.43 20.28 -6.88
C SER A 199 17.18 20.46 -6.04
N SER A 200 17.13 21.49 -5.21
CA SER A 200 16.06 21.70 -4.22
C SER A 200 15.46 23.07 -4.37
N THR A 201 14.16 23.13 -4.65
CA THR A 201 13.44 24.35 -4.97
C THR A 201 12.32 24.60 -3.98
N GLY A 202 12.08 25.86 -3.62
CA GLY A 202 11.07 26.26 -2.66
C GLY A 202 11.06 27.77 -2.47
N TYR A 203 10.13 28.29 -1.67
CA TYR A 203 10.00 29.74 -1.49
C TYR A 203 10.78 30.24 -0.26
N GLN A 204 11.51 31.32 -0.45
CA GLN A 204 12.15 32.11 0.61
C GLN A 204 11.77 33.58 0.47
N LEU A 205 11.88 34.35 1.55
CA LEU A 205 11.75 35.80 1.47
C LEU A 205 13.09 36.42 1.13
N VAL A 206 13.13 37.18 0.03
CA VAL A 206 14.28 37.98 -0.39
C VAL A 206 13.82 39.43 -0.41
N ALA A 207 14.45 40.29 0.41
CA ALA A 207 14.09 41.70 0.56
C ALA A 207 12.58 41.94 0.85
N GLY A 208 11.97 41.10 1.70
CA GLY A 208 10.56 41.23 2.11
C GLY A 208 9.54 40.65 1.11
N ALA A 209 9.97 40.22 -0.08
CA ALA A 209 9.11 39.56 -1.06
C ALA A 209 9.42 38.06 -1.15
N ALA A 210 8.39 37.22 -1.26
CA ALA A 210 8.64 35.79 -1.39
C ALA A 210 8.98 35.42 -2.82
N GLN A 211 10.18 34.89 -2.97
CA GLN A 211 10.79 34.47 -4.22
C GLN A 211 11.05 32.98 -4.16
N GLN A 212 10.90 32.33 -5.31
CA GLN A 212 11.31 30.94 -5.46
C GLN A 212 12.84 30.89 -5.57
N THR A 213 13.47 30.03 -4.77
CA THR A 213 14.91 29.83 -4.74
C THR A 213 15.21 28.36 -4.97
N THR A 214 16.23 28.11 -5.78
CA THR A 214 16.79 26.78 -6.03
C THR A 214 18.18 26.70 -5.40
N VAL A 215 18.45 25.61 -4.68
CA VAL A 215 19.75 25.28 -4.13
C VAL A 215 20.20 23.97 -4.74
N ASP A 216 21.32 24.02 -5.46
CA ASP A 216 21.98 22.86 -6.03
C ASP A 216 23.16 22.42 -5.17
N ARG A 217 23.35 21.10 -5.06
CA ARG A 217 24.46 20.51 -4.32
C ARG A 217 24.81 19.13 -4.88
N ASP A 218 26.06 18.74 -4.76
CA ASP A 218 26.51 17.39 -5.03
C ASP A 218 27.44 16.86 -3.92
N TYR A 219 27.56 15.55 -3.82
CA TYR A 219 28.48 14.85 -2.92
C TYR A 219 28.72 13.43 -3.42
N ASP A 220 29.81 12.81 -2.97
CA ASP A 220 30.19 11.45 -3.31
C ASP A 220 30.65 10.64 -2.10
N ASP A 221 30.63 9.33 -2.28
CA ASP A 221 30.94 8.32 -1.27
C ASP A 221 31.66 7.12 -1.89
N VAL A 222 32.71 6.65 -1.22
CA VAL A 222 33.39 5.38 -1.52
C VAL A 222 33.06 4.39 -0.41
N LEU A 223 32.38 3.30 -0.78
CA LEU A 223 31.76 2.34 0.12
C LEU A 223 32.40 0.96 -0.08
N PRO A 224 33.54 0.67 0.57
CA PRO A 224 34.07 -0.68 0.63
C PRO A 224 33.17 -1.59 1.47
N ALA A 225 33.08 -2.85 1.08
CA ALA A 225 32.37 -3.89 1.80
C ALA A 225 33.10 -5.24 1.70
N LEU A 226 33.02 -6.01 2.77
CA LEU A 226 33.53 -7.36 2.89
C LEU A 226 32.48 -8.21 3.61
N ASN A 227 32.12 -9.34 3.03
CA ASN A 227 31.28 -10.36 3.65
C ASN A 227 31.99 -11.71 3.56
N VAL A 228 32.07 -12.44 4.66
CA VAL A 228 32.73 -13.74 4.75
C VAL A 228 31.84 -14.71 5.52
N THR A 229 31.73 -15.95 5.08
CA THR A 229 31.09 -17.05 5.77
C THR A 229 32.02 -18.26 5.74
N ALA A 230 32.35 -18.79 6.91
CA ALA A 230 33.09 -20.02 7.10
C ALA A 230 32.16 -21.14 7.59
N GLU A 231 32.15 -22.27 6.89
CA GLU A 231 31.43 -23.48 7.29
C GLU A 231 32.36 -24.36 8.14
N VAL A 232 32.55 -23.98 9.41
CA VAL A 232 33.47 -24.69 10.32
C VAL A 232 33.11 -26.18 10.43
N THR A 233 31.82 -26.49 10.42
CA THR A 233 31.27 -27.83 10.17
C THR A 233 30.00 -27.70 9.31
N PRO A 234 29.44 -28.79 8.75
CA PRO A 234 28.18 -28.72 7.98
C PRO A 234 27.02 -28.04 8.74
N ASP A 235 27.04 -28.10 10.07
CA ASP A 235 25.99 -27.60 10.95
C ASP A 235 26.42 -26.34 11.72
N PHE A 236 27.64 -25.83 11.53
CA PHE A 236 28.15 -24.68 12.27
C PHE A 236 28.80 -23.65 11.35
N LEU A 237 28.18 -22.48 11.25
CA LEU A 237 28.61 -21.38 10.40
C LEU A 237 29.12 -20.21 11.24
N VAL A 238 30.19 -19.57 10.79
CA VAL A 238 30.65 -18.29 11.32
C VAL A 238 30.63 -17.27 10.19
N ARG A 239 30.00 -16.12 10.42
CA ARG A 239 29.92 -15.04 9.41
C ARG A 239 30.54 -13.76 9.95
N PHE A 240 31.25 -13.05 9.08
CA PHE A 240 31.82 -11.75 9.37
C PHE A 240 31.46 -10.76 8.25
N GLY A 241 31.07 -9.56 8.63
CA GLY A 241 30.78 -8.45 7.72
C GLY A 241 31.50 -7.19 8.18
N ALA A 242 32.03 -6.42 7.22
CA ALA A 242 32.57 -5.09 7.48
C ALA A 242 32.28 -4.17 6.29
N ALA A 243 31.69 -3.01 6.52
CA ALA A 243 31.32 -2.10 5.44
C ALA A 243 31.31 -0.64 5.86
N LYS A 244 31.57 0.25 4.90
CA LYS A 244 31.11 1.65 5.01
C LYS A 244 29.74 1.78 4.36
N VAL A 245 28.83 2.43 5.06
CA VAL A 245 27.44 2.60 4.62
C VAL A 245 27.03 4.06 4.70
N MET A 246 26.04 4.44 3.90
CA MET A 246 25.45 5.77 3.92
C MET A 246 23.93 5.72 3.75
N THR A 247 23.24 6.73 4.28
CA THR A 247 21.81 6.96 4.09
C THR A 247 21.56 8.44 3.82
N ARG A 248 20.86 8.73 2.73
CA ARG A 248 20.57 10.12 2.33
C ARG A 248 19.52 10.76 3.23
N PRO A 249 19.55 12.10 3.38
CA PRO A 249 18.49 12.80 4.05
C PRO A 249 17.13 12.56 3.38
N ASN A 250 16.05 12.62 4.15
CA ASN A 250 14.71 12.59 3.58
C ASN A 250 14.51 13.82 2.66
N LEU A 251 14.03 13.61 1.43
CA LEU A 251 13.78 14.68 0.44
C LEU A 251 12.95 15.85 1.01
N GLY A 252 11.96 15.55 1.86
CA GLY A 252 11.15 16.58 2.53
C GLY A 252 11.89 17.38 3.61
N SER A 253 13.13 17.02 3.96
CA SER A 253 13.99 17.76 4.90
C SER A 253 15.05 18.59 4.18
N VAL A 254 15.31 18.36 2.88
CA VAL A 254 16.31 19.08 2.09
C VAL A 254 15.72 20.16 1.18
N THR A 255 14.59 20.74 1.56
CA THR A 255 13.96 21.81 0.78
C THR A 255 14.37 23.20 1.28
N PRO A 256 14.58 24.19 0.40
CA PRO A 256 14.74 25.57 0.82
C PRO A 256 13.40 26.13 1.32
N GLY A 257 13.45 26.99 2.33
CA GLY A 257 12.26 27.64 2.89
C GLY A 257 11.63 26.89 4.07
N GLY A 258 10.49 27.39 4.53
CA GLY A 258 9.85 26.93 5.75
C GLY A 258 8.43 27.46 5.93
N SER A 259 7.88 27.20 7.11
CA SER A 259 6.57 27.68 7.56
C SER A 259 6.72 28.42 8.88
N LEU A 260 5.87 29.42 9.07
CA LEU A 260 5.72 30.21 10.28
C LEU A 260 4.33 29.89 10.85
N SER A 261 4.26 29.56 12.14
CA SER A 261 3.01 29.41 12.88
C SER A 261 2.98 30.36 14.06
N THR A 262 1.91 31.15 14.16
CA THR A 262 1.61 32.04 15.29
C THR A 262 0.44 31.54 16.13
N VAL A 263 0.07 30.27 15.96
CA VAL A 263 -1.03 29.63 16.69
C VAL A 263 -0.48 28.50 17.55
N GLY A 264 -0.90 28.46 18.82
CA GLY A 264 -0.31 27.57 19.82
C GLY A 264 1.09 28.06 20.24
N VAL A 265 2.07 27.17 20.23
CA VAL A 265 3.49 27.54 20.39
C VAL A 265 3.96 28.23 19.11
N PHE A 266 4.35 29.50 19.21
CA PHE A 266 4.91 30.24 18.09
C PHE A 266 6.15 29.53 17.57
N SER A 267 6.18 29.24 16.28
CA SER A 267 7.23 28.40 15.70
C SER A 267 7.58 28.74 14.27
N VAL A 268 8.84 28.51 13.92
CA VAL A 268 9.37 28.57 12.57
C VAL A 268 9.97 27.21 12.26
N SER A 269 9.46 26.53 11.24
CA SER A 269 10.00 25.25 10.78
C SER A 269 10.55 25.39 9.38
N SER A 270 11.83 25.06 9.17
CA SER A 270 12.45 25.12 7.85
C SER A 270 13.13 23.79 7.48
N GLY A 271 13.25 23.54 6.17
CA GLY A 271 14.15 22.52 5.66
C GLY A 271 15.62 22.98 5.71
N ASN A 272 16.52 22.12 5.26
CA ASN A 272 17.94 22.40 5.10
C ASN A 272 18.47 21.68 3.86
N PRO A 273 18.61 22.36 2.71
CA PRO A 273 19.11 21.74 1.47
C PRO A 273 20.59 21.30 1.56
N TYR A 274 21.32 21.74 2.60
CA TYR A 274 22.74 21.44 2.81
C TYR A 274 23.01 20.21 3.69
N LEU A 275 22.00 19.38 4.00
CA LEU A 275 22.19 18.20 4.85
C LEU A 275 23.14 17.17 4.21
N ASN A 276 24.22 16.84 4.92
CA ASN A 276 25.05 15.69 4.59
C ASN A 276 24.31 14.37 4.86
N PRO A 277 24.60 13.30 4.11
CA PRO A 277 24.16 11.95 4.44
C PRO A 277 24.57 11.52 5.85
N ILE A 278 23.79 10.59 6.40
CA ILE A 278 24.20 9.80 7.57
C ILE A 278 25.21 8.77 7.06
N ARG A 279 26.36 8.67 7.71
CA ARG A 279 27.44 7.73 7.35
C ARG A 279 27.80 6.89 8.54
N ALA A 280 28.16 5.63 8.30
CA ALA A 280 28.64 4.76 9.34
C ALA A 280 29.63 3.72 8.82
N THR A 281 30.52 3.26 9.70
CA THR A 281 31.32 2.06 9.50
C THR A 281 30.73 0.94 10.38
N THR A 282 30.42 -0.20 9.77
CA THR A 282 29.77 -1.33 10.45
C THR A 282 30.67 -2.55 10.47
N TYR A 283 30.59 -3.30 11.57
CA TYR A 283 31.22 -4.59 11.77
C TYR A 283 30.19 -5.53 12.39
N ASP A 284 30.05 -6.72 11.81
CA ASP A 284 29.09 -7.72 12.23
C ASP A 284 29.80 -9.08 12.29
N LEU A 285 29.62 -9.82 13.38
CA LEU A 285 30.16 -11.17 13.58
C LEU A 285 29.03 -12.05 14.09
N SER A 286 28.78 -13.19 13.45
CA SER A 286 27.76 -14.14 13.91
C SER A 286 28.24 -15.58 13.88
N ALA A 287 27.72 -16.38 14.78
CA ALA A 287 27.87 -17.82 14.83
C ALA A 287 26.49 -18.47 14.82
N GLU A 288 26.26 -19.39 13.89
CA GLU A 288 24.99 -20.12 13.70
C GLU A 288 25.25 -21.62 13.85
N TRP A 289 24.48 -22.28 14.72
CA TRP A 289 24.56 -23.71 14.98
C TRP A 289 23.21 -24.41 14.71
N TYR A 290 23.20 -25.29 13.73
CA TYR A 290 22.07 -26.10 13.27
C TYR A 290 22.14 -27.49 13.92
N PHE A 291 21.93 -27.56 15.22
CA PHE A 291 22.22 -28.75 16.04
C PHE A 291 21.23 -29.91 15.89
N ALA A 292 20.09 -29.69 15.24
CA ALA A 292 19.10 -30.70 14.92
C ALA A 292 18.25 -30.24 13.71
N PRO A 293 17.51 -31.14 13.04
CA PRO A 293 16.56 -30.76 12.00
C PRO A 293 15.62 -29.66 12.51
N ASP A 294 15.50 -28.58 11.73
CA ASP A 294 14.66 -27.41 12.03
C ASP A 294 15.01 -26.66 13.34
N ALA A 295 16.16 -26.95 13.96
CA ALA A 295 16.65 -26.29 15.16
C ALA A 295 17.86 -25.38 14.87
N LEU A 296 17.93 -24.24 15.54
CA LEU A 296 18.95 -23.21 15.34
C LEU A 296 19.28 -22.51 16.65
N LEU A 297 20.58 -22.31 16.90
CA LEU A 297 21.08 -21.30 17.84
C LEU A 297 21.99 -20.33 17.07
N SER A 298 21.66 -19.06 17.08
CA SER A 298 22.47 -18.00 16.47
C SER A 298 22.85 -16.95 17.52
N VAL A 299 24.10 -16.53 17.51
CA VAL A 299 24.60 -15.41 18.30
C VAL A 299 25.32 -14.44 17.37
N GLY A 300 24.82 -13.21 17.29
CA GLY A 300 25.38 -12.11 16.54
C GLY A 300 25.94 -11.03 17.47
N LEU A 301 27.08 -10.46 17.10
CA LEU A 301 27.71 -9.29 17.69
C LEU A 301 27.81 -8.23 16.61
N PHE A 302 27.44 -7.00 16.94
CA PHE A 302 27.56 -5.89 15.98
C PHE A 302 28.13 -4.65 16.64
N TYR A 303 28.88 -3.90 15.85
CA TYR A 303 29.42 -2.59 16.18
C TYR A 303 29.26 -1.66 14.98
N LYS A 304 28.69 -0.47 15.21
CA LYS A 304 28.48 0.55 14.20
C LYS A 304 29.00 1.87 14.75
N ASP A 305 29.91 2.49 14.01
CA ASP A 305 30.40 3.83 14.31
C ASP A 305 29.72 4.82 13.37
N ILE A 306 28.84 5.68 13.90
CA ILE A 306 28.05 6.63 13.12
C ILE A 306 28.81 7.96 13.05
N ASP A 307 29.42 8.26 11.90
CA ASP A 307 30.24 9.46 11.70
C ASP A 307 29.39 10.75 11.67
N SER A 308 28.18 10.67 11.11
CA SER A 308 27.30 11.83 10.87
C SER A 308 25.86 11.44 11.15
N TYR A 309 25.15 12.23 11.94
CA TYR A 309 23.74 12.08 12.26
C TYR A 309 22.94 13.31 11.83
N ILE A 310 21.62 13.17 11.63
CA ILE A 310 20.73 14.29 11.33
C ILE A 310 19.78 14.50 12.51
N GLN A 311 20.05 15.54 13.29
CA GLN A 311 19.19 15.99 14.38
C GLN A 311 18.24 17.08 13.87
N THR A 312 17.04 17.18 14.46
CA THR A 312 16.23 18.41 14.34
C THR A 312 16.59 19.35 15.48
N SER A 313 17.37 20.38 15.16
CA SER A 313 17.69 21.44 16.11
C SER A 313 16.43 22.22 16.45
N ARG A 314 16.28 22.57 17.72
CA ARG A 314 15.13 23.28 18.30
C ARG A 314 15.66 24.39 19.19
N THR A 315 15.59 25.62 18.72
CA THR A 315 16.07 26.79 19.46
C THR A 315 14.91 27.74 19.75
N SER A 316 14.73 28.06 21.02
CA SER A 316 13.74 29.07 21.44
C SER A 316 14.44 30.41 21.58
N GLN A 317 14.02 31.40 20.79
CA GLN A 317 14.59 32.75 20.82
C GLN A 317 13.57 33.79 20.33
N PRO A 318 13.71 35.07 20.74
CA PRO A 318 12.95 36.17 20.15
C PRO A 318 13.08 36.21 18.63
N PHE A 319 11.98 36.51 17.93
CA PHE A 319 11.98 36.51 16.46
C PHE A 319 13.03 37.46 15.86
N ASN A 320 13.23 38.63 16.48
CA ASN A 320 14.22 39.62 16.06
C ASN A 320 15.69 39.16 16.20
N GLN A 321 15.95 38.06 16.91
CA GLN A 321 17.29 37.45 17.03
C GLN A 321 17.53 36.33 16.00
N SER A 322 16.51 35.96 15.22
CA SER A 322 16.60 34.85 14.27
C SER A 322 17.38 35.15 12.98
N GLY A 323 17.62 36.44 12.69
CA GLY A 323 18.12 36.89 11.40
C GLY A 323 17.07 36.87 10.27
N LEU A 324 15.81 36.50 10.56
CA LEU A 324 14.72 36.59 9.58
C LEU A 324 14.13 38.01 9.52
N PRO A 325 13.63 38.46 8.35
CA PRO A 325 12.99 39.78 8.21
C PRO A 325 11.77 39.93 9.14
N GLN A 326 11.71 41.00 9.92
CA GLN A 326 10.61 41.25 10.87
C GLN A 326 9.24 41.44 10.20
N ASP A 327 9.22 41.84 8.93
CA ASP A 327 8.00 41.97 8.12
C ASP A 327 7.20 40.66 7.99
N LEU A 328 7.84 39.52 8.27
CA LEU A 328 7.17 38.22 8.39
C LEU A 328 6.05 38.19 9.43
N LEU A 329 6.07 39.10 10.40
CA LEU A 329 5.10 39.16 11.49
C LEU A 329 3.91 40.08 11.18
N ASN A 330 3.97 40.85 10.09
CA ASN A 330 2.96 41.84 9.74
C ASN A 330 1.58 41.18 9.55
N GLY A 331 0.57 41.68 10.28
CA GLY A 331 -0.79 41.17 10.22
C GLY A 331 -1.03 39.83 10.94
N LEU A 332 -0.02 39.27 11.62
CA LEU A 332 -0.14 38.00 12.35
C LEU A 332 -0.46 38.16 13.85
N GLY A 333 -0.58 39.40 14.34
CA GLY A 333 -0.94 39.69 15.74
C GLY A 333 0.13 39.31 16.77
N VAL A 334 1.41 39.29 16.36
CA VAL A 334 2.58 38.94 17.18
C VAL A 334 3.68 40.00 17.04
N SER A 335 4.56 40.11 18.02
CA SER A 335 5.65 41.10 18.10
C SER A 335 7.01 40.49 17.76
N PRO A 336 7.96 41.26 17.17
CA PRO A 336 9.34 40.81 16.96
C PRO A 336 10.10 40.37 18.22
N SER A 337 9.67 40.82 19.40
CA SER A 337 10.22 40.40 20.69
C SER A 337 9.66 39.07 21.19
N ASP A 338 8.59 38.56 20.58
CA ASP A 338 7.97 37.31 21.01
C ASP A 338 8.91 36.13 20.73
N VAL A 339 8.89 35.15 21.62
CA VAL A 339 9.74 33.98 21.55
C VAL A 339 9.14 32.94 20.60
N PHE A 340 9.91 32.53 19.60
CA PHE A 340 9.55 31.49 18.64
C PHE A 340 10.44 30.25 18.84
N LEU A 341 9.86 29.08 18.59
CA LEU A 341 10.60 27.83 18.46
C LEU A 341 11.07 27.65 17.00
N PHE A 342 12.37 27.77 16.77
CA PHE A 342 13.00 27.53 15.48
C PHE A 342 13.40 26.06 15.36
N SER A 343 12.80 25.36 14.40
CA SER A 343 13.02 23.94 14.13
C SER A 343 13.64 23.75 12.76
N ARG A 344 14.86 23.21 12.71
CA ARG A 344 15.57 22.92 11.45
C ARG A 344 16.37 21.63 11.55
N PRO A 345 16.33 20.73 10.54
CA PRO A 345 17.25 19.61 10.49
C PRO A 345 18.69 20.10 10.26
N VAL A 346 19.62 19.57 11.04
CA VAL A 346 21.05 19.89 10.99
C VAL A 346 21.86 18.60 11.11
N ASN A 347 23.07 18.58 10.56
CA ASN A 347 24.02 17.51 10.81
C ASN A 347 24.66 17.70 12.18
N THR A 348 24.83 16.62 12.91
CA THR A 348 25.64 16.51 14.13
C THR A 348 26.63 15.37 13.97
N GLU A 349 27.63 15.32 14.85
CA GLU A 349 28.36 14.06 15.05
C GLU A 349 27.37 12.98 15.51
N GLY A 350 27.63 11.73 15.11
CA GLY A 350 26.86 10.60 15.57
C GLY A 350 27.46 10.02 16.86
N GLY A 351 27.93 8.79 16.78
CA GLY A 351 28.56 8.07 17.87
C GLY A 351 28.40 6.55 17.75
N PRO A 352 29.01 5.79 18.67
CA PRO A 352 29.05 4.34 18.60
C PRO A 352 27.72 3.69 19.00
N LEU A 353 27.42 2.59 18.34
CA LEU A 353 26.31 1.69 18.63
C LEU A 353 26.83 0.25 18.59
N LYS A 354 26.57 -0.51 19.64
CA LYS A 354 27.04 -1.90 19.75
C LYS A 354 26.01 -2.77 20.42
N GLY A 355 26.03 -4.07 20.12
CA GLY A 355 25.09 -4.98 20.73
C GLY A 355 25.33 -6.43 20.41
N VAL A 356 24.45 -7.24 21.00
CA VAL A 356 24.38 -8.69 20.81
C VAL A 356 22.94 -9.07 20.43
N GLU A 357 22.83 -10.01 19.51
CA GLU A 357 21.56 -10.64 19.13
C GLU A 357 21.68 -12.14 19.36
N ILE A 358 20.65 -12.74 19.95
CA ILE A 358 20.58 -14.18 20.17
C ILE A 358 19.24 -14.65 19.61
N SER A 359 19.29 -15.65 18.74
CA SER A 359 18.13 -16.32 18.20
C SER A 359 18.22 -17.81 18.51
N TYR A 360 17.13 -18.36 19.02
CA TYR A 360 17.03 -19.78 19.35
C TYR A 360 15.69 -20.32 18.84
N GLN A 361 15.74 -21.41 18.09
CA GLN A 361 14.57 -22.12 17.59
C GLN A 361 14.77 -23.60 17.84
N GLN A 362 13.76 -24.25 18.40
CA GLN A 362 13.79 -25.69 18.59
C GLN A 362 12.38 -26.30 18.54
N PRO A 363 12.10 -27.17 17.56
CA PRO A 363 11.02 -28.14 17.65
C PRO A 363 11.32 -29.17 18.75
N PHE A 364 10.28 -29.56 19.49
CA PHE A 364 10.38 -30.52 20.59
C PHE A 364 10.07 -31.96 20.17
N SER A 365 10.47 -32.33 18.95
CA SER A 365 10.27 -33.67 18.37
C SER A 365 10.94 -34.80 19.16
N PHE A 366 11.79 -34.48 20.13
CA PHE A 366 12.40 -35.42 21.08
C PHE A 366 11.50 -35.78 22.28
N LEU A 367 10.42 -35.04 22.50
CA LEU A 367 9.44 -35.34 23.56
C LEU A 367 8.49 -36.45 23.11
N PRO A 368 7.93 -37.24 24.03
CA PRO A 368 6.89 -38.21 23.69
C PRO A 368 5.58 -37.51 23.30
N GLY A 369 4.79 -38.18 22.46
CA GLY A 369 3.46 -37.70 22.10
C GLY A 369 2.56 -37.49 23.34
N PRO A 370 1.78 -36.39 23.39
CA PRO A 370 1.46 -35.47 22.30
C PRO A 370 2.41 -34.23 22.20
N PHE A 371 3.52 -34.19 22.92
CA PHE A 371 4.37 -32.99 23.01
C PHE A 371 5.43 -32.90 21.91
N ASP A 372 5.52 -33.90 21.04
CA ASP A 372 6.43 -34.01 19.90
C ASP A 372 6.18 -32.94 18.81
N ASN A 373 4.97 -32.37 18.78
CA ASN A 373 4.56 -31.29 17.87
C ASN A 373 4.68 -29.88 18.47
N LEU A 374 5.20 -29.77 19.68
CA LEU A 374 5.52 -28.47 20.27
C LEU A 374 6.83 -27.91 19.70
N GLY A 375 6.99 -26.59 19.77
CA GLY A 375 8.28 -25.97 19.58
C GLY A 375 8.32 -24.55 20.14
N ALA A 376 9.52 -24.02 20.27
CA ALA A 376 9.75 -22.69 20.77
C ALA A 376 10.66 -21.88 19.85
N ILE A 377 10.40 -20.59 19.79
CA ILE A 377 11.23 -19.59 19.13
C ILE A 377 11.50 -18.49 20.15
N PHE A 378 12.75 -18.11 20.32
CA PHE A 378 13.19 -17.03 21.18
C PHE A 378 14.17 -16.14 20.42
N ASN A 379 13.98 -14.83 20.50
CA ASN A 379 14.90 -13.84 19.96
C ASN A 379 15.11 -12.76 21.00
N VAL A 380 16.35 -12.34 21.23
CA VAL A 380 16.69 -11.20 22.10
C VAL A 380 17.78 -10.36 21.46
N THR A 381 17.58 -9.06 21.47
CA THR A 381 18.54 -8.05 21.02
C THR A 381 18.84 -7.12 22.18
N MET A 382 20.12 -6.93 22.49
CA MET A 382 20.62 -6.00 23.50
C MET A 382 21.57 -5.01 22.85
N VAL A 383 21.28 -3.72 22.97
CA VAL A 383 21.98 -2.63 22.28
C VAL A 383 22.33 -1.51 23.25
N ASP A 384 23.55 -1.02 23.13
CA ASP A 384 23.99 0.22 23.76
C ASP A 384 24.38 1.22 22.66
N SER A 385 23.95 2.46 22.81
CA SER A 385 24.24 3.53 21.86
C SER A 385 24.46 4.84 22.59
N LYS A 386 25.40 5.64 22.10
CA LYS A 386 25.68 6.97 22.60
C LYS A 386 25.87 7.92 21.43
N ILE A 387 24.99 8.90 21.33
CA ILE A 387 24.92 9.88 20.24
C ILE A 387 25.01 11.27 20.85
N SER A 388 25.81 12.13 20.21
CA SER A 388 25.93 13.54 20.58
C SER A 388 24.79 14.35 19.97
N TYR A 389 24.05 15.09 20.81
CA TYR A 389 22.93 15.93 20.43
C TYR A 389 23.19 17.39 20.78
N ILE A 390 22.90 18.31 19.87
CA ILE A 390 22.86 19.75 20.18
C ILE A 390 21.75 19.98 21.21
N SER A 391 22.07 20.68 22.29
CA SER A 391 21.12 21.05 23.34
C SER A 391 21.51 22.39 23.96
N SER A 392 20.64 23.38 23.83
CA SER A 392 20.79 24.70 24.47
C SER A 392 20.72 24.63 26.00
N ARG A 393 20.30 23.49 26.57
CA ARG A 393 20.29 23.23 28.02
C ARG A 393 21.65 22.78 28.55
N SER A 394 22.60 22.44 27.67
CA SER A 394 23.96 22.07 28.05
C SER A 394 24.88 23.29 27.99
N PRO A 395 25.72 23.54 29.02
CA PRO A 395 26.72 24.61 28.99
C PRO A 395 27.71 24.49 27.82
N THR A 396 27.97 23.27 27.35
CA THR A 396 28.84 22.99 26.20
C THR A 396 28.11 23.06 24.86
N GLY A 397 26.78 23.22 24.87
CA GLY A 397 25.92 23.16 23.68
C GLY A 397 25.58 21.76 23.22
N PHE A 398 26.13 20.71 23.84
CA PHE A 398 25.92 19.31 23.46
C PHE A 398 25.59 18.41 24.66
N VAL A 399 24.81 17.37 24.44
CA VAL A 399 24.50 16.31 25.41
C VAL A 399 24.58 14.94 24.74
N GLU A 400 25.13 13.96 25.44
CA GLU A 400 25.16 12.56 25.02
C GLU A 400 23.87 11.86 25.44
N ASN A 401 23.22 11.14 24.52
CA ASN A 401 22.06 10.31 24.86
C ASN A 401 21.94 9.06 23.97
N ASP A 402 21.02 8.17 24.32
CA ASP A 402 20.75 6.97 23.53
C ASP A 402 20.14 7.35 22.16
N LEU A 403 20.42 6.56 21.12
CA LEU A 403 19.91 6.80 19.77
C LEU A 403 18.38 6.83 19.74
N LEU A 404 17.80 7.86 19.12
CA LEU A 404 16.36 8.01 18.97
C LEU A 404 15.73 6.78 18.28
N GLY A 405 14.61 6.29 18.85
CA GLY A 405 13.83 5.17 18.31
C GLY A 405 14.42 3.79 18.60
N LEU A 406 15.54 3.71 19.32
CA LEU A 406 16.21 2.45 19.66
C LEU A 406 15.96 2.10 21.12
N SER A 407 15.42 0.90 21.35
CA SER A 407 15.31 0.33 22.70
C SER A 407 16.59 -0.42 23.04
N LYS A 408 17.00 -0.38 24.30
CA LYS A 408 18.20 -1.11 24.75
C LYS A 408 18.01 -2.61 24.70
N THR A 409 16.86 -3.10 25.15
CA THR A 409 16.53 -4.52 25.10
C THR A 409 15.20 -4.71 24.38
N ALA A 410 15.16 -5.69 23.49
CA ALA A 410 13.92 -6.20 22.93
C ALA A 410 14.01 -7.72 22.85
N TYR A 411 12.93 -8.43 23.20
CA TYR A 411 12.86 -9.87 23.00
C TYR A 411 11.47 -10.31 22.54
N ASN A 412 11.44 -11.42 21.82
CA ASN A 412 10.22 -12.11 21.41
C ASN A 412 10.36 -13.58 21.77
N ALA A 413 9.36 -14.11 22.46
CA ALA A 413 9.24 -15.52 22.76
C ALA A 413 7.93 -16.06 22.19
N THR A 414 8.00 -17.15 21.43
CA THR A 414 6.84 -17.83 20.88
C THR A 414 6.89 -19.29 21.27
N LEU A 415 5.81 -19.77 21.89
CA LEU A 415 5.53 -21.19 22.04
C LEU A 415 4.48 -21.57 21.00
N TYR A 416 4.72 -22.65 20.28
CA TYR A 416 3.78 -23.15 19.29
C TYR A 416 3.56 -24.66 19.41
N TYR A 417 2.40 -25.09 18.92
CA TYR A 417 2.03 -26.47 18.66
C TYR A 417 1.56 -26.53 17.22
N GLU A 418 2.04 -27.49 16.42
CA GLU A 418 1.61 -27.66 15.04
C GLU A 418 1.49 -29.14 14.68
N ASP A 419 0.25 -29.62 14.47
CA ASP A 419 -0.02 -30.90 13.83
C ASP A 419 -0.95 -30.74 12.61
N ASP A 420 -1.33 -31.85 11.97
CA ASP A 420 -2.16 -31.85 10.77
C ASP A 420 -3.57 -31.24 10.96
N ARG A 421 -4.09 -31.22 12.19
CA ARG A 421 -5.45 -30.76 12.54
C ARG A 421 -5.47 -29.50 13.38
N PHE A 422 -4.52 -29.33 14.28
CA PHE A 422 -4.48 -28.26 15.26
C PHE A 422 -3.14 -27.53 15.21
N SER A 423 -3.24 -26.21 15.11
CA SER A 423 -2.09 -25.30 15.15
C SER A 423 -2.41 -24.20 16.13
N ALA A 424 -1.51 -23.95 17.07
CA ALA A 424 -1.66 -22.86 18.03
C ALA A 424 -0.30 -22.24 18.33
N ARG A 425 -0.30 -20.93 18.55
CA ARG A 425 0.88 -20.19 19.01
C ARG A 425 0.48 -19.09 19.96
N VAL A 426 1.34 -18.88 20.95
CA VAL A 426 1.30 -17.73 21.86
C VAL A 426 2.65 -17.06 21.76
N SER A 427 2.63 -15.76 21.47
CA SER A 427 3.80 -14.94 21.26
C SER A 427 3.79 -13.79 22.25
N ALA A 428 4.88 -13.61 22.99
CA ALA A 428 5.12 -12.46 23.83
C ALA A 428 6.24 -11.62 23.22
N ALA A 429 6.00 -10.33 23.05
CA ALA A 429 7.00 -9.37 22.61
C ALA A 429 7.20 -8.32 23.70
N TYR A 430 8.45 -8.13 24.11
CA TYR A 430 8.88 -7.10 25.03
C TYR A 430 9.79 -6.11 24.32
N ARG A 431 9.63 -4.84 24.67
CA ARG A 431 10.51 -3.77 24.23
C ARG A 431 10.73 -2.78 25.36
N ASP A 432 11.99 -2.50 25.69
CA ASP A 432 12.39 -1.46 26.63
C ASP A 432 11.91 -0.08 26.17
N ARG A 433 11.85 0.86 27.12
CA ARG A 433 11.68 2.29 26.83
C ARG A 433 12.71 2.79 25.80
N TYR A 434 12.31 3.79 25.01
CA TYR A 434 13.19 4.44 24.03
C TYR A 434 12.88 5.93 23.89
N LEU A 435 13.85 6.69 23.38
CA LEU A 435 13.72 8.13 23.20
C LEU A 435 13.11 8.46 21.83
N THR A 436 12.28 9.50 21.76
CA THR A 436 11.68 10.01 20.52
C THR A 436 12.17 11.40 20.16
N ALA A 437 12.71 12.16 21.11
CA ALA A 437 13.35 13.45 20.87
C ALA A 437 14.42 13.79 21.91
N VAL A 438 15.52 14.38 21.43
CA VAL A 438 16.55 15.05 22.23
C VAL A 438 16.98 16.34 21.50
N PRO A 439 16.82 17.55 22.08
CA PRO A 439 15.95 17.82 23.22
C PRO A 439 14.46 17.61 22.87
N SER A 440 13.58 17.66 23.88
CA SER A 440 12.12 17.59 23.70
C SER A 440 11.62 18.62 22.67
N GLY A 441 10.47 18.31 22.04
CA GLY A 441 9.76 19.25 21.17
C GLY A 441 9.19 20.48 21.90
N THR A 442 9.22 20.50 23.23
CA THR A 442 8.68 21.58 24.08
C THR A 442 9.82 22.37 24.74
N SER A 443 9.62 23.67 24.93
CA SER A 443 10.72 24.61 25.23
C SER A 443 11.42 24.42 26.58
N THR A 444 10.92 23.55 27.46
CA THR A 444 11.43 23.39 28.83
C THR A 444 11.87 21.98 29.20
N ASN A 445 11.62 20.95 28.40
CA ASN A 445 11.96 19.56 28.74
C ASN A 445 13.24 19.09 28.00
N ASP A 446 14.02 18.17 28.60
CA ASP A 446 15.25 17.65 27.98
C ASP A 446 15.05 16.49 27.00
N ILE A 447 14.03 15.64 27.19
CA ILE A 447 13.77 14.48 26.33
C ILE A 447 12.27 14.23 26.17
N ASP A 448 11.92 13.54 25.08
CA ASP A 448 10.65 12.82 24.94
C ASP A 448 10.93 11.33 24.75
N GLY A 449 10.08 10.45 25.26
CA GLY A 449 10.25 9.01 25.15
C GLY A 449 8.95 8.21 25.26
N VAL A 450 9.05 6.92 24.95
CA VAL A 450 7.99 5.92 25.14
C VAL A 450 8.47 4.92 26.17
N ARG A 451 7.60 4.49 27.08
CA ARG A 451 7.93 3.50 28.11
C ARG A 451 8.02 2.07 27.55
N ASP A 452 8.50 1.17 28.39
CA ASP A 452 8.55 -0.26 28.08
C ASP A 452 7.15 -0.84 27.92
N ILE A 453 7.06 -1.91 27.13
CA ILE A 453 5.79 -2.56 26.82
C ILE A 453 5.97 -4.06 26.62
N VAL A 454 5.02 -4.84 27.15
CA VAL A 454 4.85 -6.26 26.86
C VAL A 454 3.52 -6.47 26.16
N THR A 455 3.55 -7.03 24.96
CA THR A 455 2.34 -7.45 24.23
C THR A 455 2.32 -8.96 24.12
N VAL A 456 1.18 -9.57 24.45
CA VAL A 456 0.95 -11.01 24.22
C VAL A 456 -0.10 -11.17 23.13
N ASP A 457 0.25 -11.91 22.10
CA ASP A 457 -0.63 -12.28 21.01
C ASP A 457 -0.83 -13.80 21.01
N ALA A 458 -2.01 -14.24 20.62
CA ALA A 458 -2.29 -15.66 20.44
C ALA A 458 -2.99 -15.89 19.11
N SER A 459 -2.68 -17.00 18.46
CA SER A 459 -3.50 -17.50 17.37
C SER A 459 -3.65 -19.00 17.47
N ALA A 460 -4.83 -19.49 17.14
CA ALA A 460 -5.14 -20.91 17.14
C ALA A 460 -5.97 -21.23 15.91
N SER A 461 -5.83 -22.45 15.43
CA SER A 461 -6.61 -22.93 14.32
C SER A 461 -6.84 -24.43 14.39
N TYR A 462 -8.05 -24.84 14.03
CA TYR A 462 -8.48 -26.23 14.10
C TYR A 462 -9.19 -26.62 12.80
N ALA A 463 -8.63 -27.58 12.09
CA ALA A 463 -9.25 -28.22 10.95
C ALA A 463 -10.33 -29.19 11.46
N LEU A 464 -11.60 -28.79 11.35
CA LEU A 464 -12.74 -29.68 11.59
C LEU A 464 -12.73 -30.85 10.60
N ASN A 465 -12.29 -30.59 9.37
CA ASN A 465 -12.01 -31.56 8.32
C ASN A 465 -11.17 -30.87 7.22
N ASP A 466 -10.78 -31.62 6.18
CA ASP A 466 -9.99 -31.13 5.04
C ASP A 466 -10.61 -29.94 4.28
N ARG A 467 -11.88 -29.62 4.55
CA ARG A 467 -12.64 -28.56 3.89
C ARG A 467 -13.04 -27.43 4.82
N ILE A 468 -12.86 -27.55 6.14
CA ILE A 468 -13.26 -26.51 7.10
C ILE A 468 -12.20 -26.40 8.20
N LYS A 469 -11.61 -25.21 8.31
CA LYS A 469 -10.66 -24.79 9.34
C LYS A 469 -11.22 -23.57 10.06
N VAL A 470 -11.34 -23.67 11.37
CA VAL A 470 -11.69 -22.54 12.24
C VAL A 470 -10.39 -21.87 12.67
N THR A 471 -10.35 -20.55 12.64
CA THR A 471 -9.21 -19.75 13.07
C THR A 471 -9.64 -18.76 14.13
N PHE A 472 -8.77 -18.57 15.11
CA PHE A 472 -8.89 -17.62 16.20
C PHE A 472 -7.60 -16.81 16.25
N GLU A 473 -7.75 -15.49 16.38
CA GLU A 473 -6.64 -14.56 16.54
C GLU A 473 -6.98 -13.59 17.68
N GLY A 474 -6.06 -13.44 18.61
CA GLY A 474 -6.09 -12.49 19.70
C GLY A 474 -4.83 -11.64 19.67
N LEU A 475 -5.00 -10.33 19.50
CA LEU A 475 -3.92 -9.36 19.51
C LEU A 475 -3.95 -8.53 20.78
N ASN A 476 -2.78 -8.24 21.35
CA ASN A 476 -2.57 -7.47 22.57
C ASN A 476 -3.47 -7.93 23.73
N LEU A 477 -3.43 -9.23 24.04
CA LEU A 477 -4.20 -9.86 25.11
C LEU A 477 -3.85 -9.30 26.51
N THR A 478 -2.71 -8.63 26.65
CA THR A 478 -2.31 -7.89 27.85
C THR A 478 -3.00 -6.54 28.00
N ASP A 479 -3.71 -6.06 26.97
CA ASP A 479 -4.25 -4.70 26.89
C ASP A 479 -3.20 -3.64 27.24
N ALA A 480 -2.00 -3.79 26.70
CA ALA A 480 -0.87 -2.97 27.07
C ALA A 480 -1.07 -1.50 26.66
N PHE A 481 -0.73 -0.59 27.56
CA PHE A 481 -0.83 0.85 27.35
C PHE A 481 0.37 1.38 26.58
N ASN A 482 0.12 2.32 25.68
CA ASN A 482 1.12 3.20 25.09
C ASN A 482 1.27 4.44 25.99
N GLU A 483 2.38 4.48 26.72
CA GLU A 483 2.72 5.59 27.61
C GLU A 483 3.89 6.39 27.01
N GLN A 484 3.66 7.68 26.71
CA GLN A 484 4.71 8.60 26.28
C GLN A 484 4.94 9.67 27.34
N TYR A 485 6.21 9.90 27.64
CA TYR A 485 6.66 10.81 28.69
C TYR A 485 7.58 11.89 28.13
N THR A 486 7.64 13.00 28.85
CA THR A 486 8.56 14.10 28.61
C THR A 486 9.30 14.46 29.90
N ASP A 487 10.53 14.92 29.74
CA ASP A 487 11.49 15.24 30.79
C ASP A 487 12.04 14.02 31.56
N SER A 488 13.37 13.89 31.61
CA SER A 488 14.06 12.75 32.22
C SER A 488 13.91 12.66 33.73
N ARG A 489 13.59 13.78 34.41
CA ARG A 489 13.45 13.84 35.86
C ARG A 489 11.99 13.88 36.30
N ARG A 490 11.20 14.74 35.65
CA ARG A 490 9.79 14.94 35.94
C ARG A 490 8.93 13.78 35.43
N ASP A 491 9.37 13.09 34.38
CA ASP A 491 8.72 11.91 33.80
C ASP A 491 7.22 12.10 33.60
N SER A 492 6.87 13.25 33.01
CA SER A 492 5.48 13.65 32.84
C SER A 492 4.87 12.97 31.62
N ILE A 493 3.76 12.27 31.83
CA ILE A 493 3.01 11.64 30.75
C ILE A 493 2.28 12.71 29.95
N TYR A 494 2.42 12.65 28.62
CA TYR A 494 1.66 13.50 27.70
C TYR A 494 0.84 12.70 26.68
N VAL A 495 1.08 11.38 26.56
CA VAL A 495 0.19 10.44 25.88
C VAL A 495 -0.03 9.23 26.76
N TYR A 496 -1.31 8.93 27.01
CA TYR A 496 -1.74 7.73 27.71
C TYR A 496 -2.94 7.14 26.96
N SER A 497 -2.70 6.02 26.27
CA SER A 497 -3.73 5.39 25.46
C SER A 497 -3.54 3.87 25.37
N HIS A 498 -4.63 3.17 25.08
CA HIS A 498 -4.63 1.75 24.75
C HIS A 498 -5.75 1.50 23.73
N THR A 499 -5.66 0.40 22.99
CA THR A 499 -6.65 0.05 21.95
C THR A 499 -7.55 -1.12 22.34
N GLY A 500 -7.39 -1.67 23.55
CA GLY A 500 -8.01 -2.95 23.92
C GLY A 500 -7.27 -4.13 23.30
N GLY A 501 -7.46 -5.31 23.89
CA GLY A 501 -7.21 -6.57 23.19
C GLY A 501 -8.29 -6.79 22.12
N SER A 502 -7.90 -7.24 20.93
CA SER A 502 -8.85 -7.53 19.86
C SER A 502 -8.86 -9.02 19.55
N THR A 503 -10.03 -9.64 19.60
CA THR A 503 -10.23 -11.04 19.20
C THR A 503 -11.03 -11.13 17.92
N THR A 504 -10.52 -11.87 16.94
CA THR A 504 -11.24 -12.18 15.72
C THR A 504 -11.37 -13.69 15.59
N SER A 505 -12.57 -14.16 15.23
CA SER A 505 -12.81 -15.55 14.87
C SER A 505 -13.26 -15.60 13.41
N ALA A 506 -12.65 -16.49 12.63
CA ALA A 506 -12.97 -16.64 11.21
C ALA A 506 -13.05 -18.12 10.83
N PHE A 507 -13.99 -18.43 9.94
CA PHE A 507 -14.13 -19.73 9.31
C PHE A 507 -13.43 -19.67 7.94
N ALA A 508 -12.51 -20.60 7.70
CA ALA A 508 -11.80 -20.75 6.44
C ALA A 508 -12.08 -22.14 5.87
N THR A 509 -12.39 -22.24 4.59
CA THR A 509 -12.45 -23.53 3.88
C THR A 509 -11.07 -23.80 3.26
N PRO A 510 -10.29 -24.79 3.73
CA PRO A 510 -9.01 -25.12 3.10
C PRO A 510 -9.26 -25.71 1.71
N SER A 511 -8.51 -25.23 0.72
CA SER A 511 -8.45 -25.91 -0.58
C SER A 511 -7.65 -27.20 -0.43
N ARG A 512 -8.23 -28.34 -0.82
CA ARG A 512 -7.60 -29.67 -0.79
C ARG A 512 -6.16 -29.66 -1.34
N ASN A 513 -5.21 -30.15 -0.56
CA ASN A 513 -3.98 -30.77 -1.03
C ASN A 513 -3.67 -32.00 -0.16
N THR A 514 -3.33 -33.11 -0.81
CA THR A 514 -2.95 -34.39 -0.21
C THR A 514 -1.53 -34.37 0.40
N PRO A 515 -1.20 -35.30 1.32
CA PRO A 515 -0.22 -35.09 2.40
C PRO A 515 1.18 -35.68 2.11
N ASN A 516 2.22 -34.96 2.58
CA ASN A 516 3.47 -35.46 3.20
C ASN A 516 4.44 -34.27 3.51
N SER A 517 4.46 -33.83 4.78
CA SER A 517 5.54 -33.17 5.56
C SER A 517 6.26 -31.87 5.07
N PRO A 518 6.82 -31.03 5.97
CA PRO A 518 6.26 -30.37 7.16
C PRO A 518 6.40 -28.82 7.13
N GLY A 519 5.59 -28.13 7.95
CA GLY A 519 5.87 -26.80 8.54
C GLY A 519 6.19 -25.59 7.65
N ARG A 520 5.17 -24.84 7.20
CA ARG A 520 5.35 -23.41 6.87
C ARG A 520 4.64 -22.55 7.92
N LEU A 521 5.45 -22.09 8.89
CA LEU A 521 5.14 -20.98 9.78
C LEU A 521 4.67 -19.77 8.97
N GLY A 522 3.42 -19.37 9.20
CA GLY A 522 2.81 -18.21 8.57
C GLY A 522 3.45 -16.91 9.07
N ALA A 523 4.32 -16.34 8.23
CA ALA A 523 4.60 -14.91 8.14
C ALA A 523 3.79 -14.37 6.96
N ASP A 524 2.55 -13.97 7.22
CA ASP A 524 1.80 -13.05 6.36
C ASP A 524 0.50 -12.66 7.08
N ARG A 525 0.50 -11.47 7.68
CA ARG A 525 -0.61 -10.49 7.75
C ARG A 525 -0.36 -9.47 8.87
N LEU A 526 0.20 -8.32 8.52
CA LEU A 526 -0.12 -7.04 9.16
C LEU A 526 0.00 -5.93 8.12
N ALA A 527 -0.92 -5.94 7.14
CA ALA A 527 -1.22 -4.75 6.34
C ALA A 527 -2.63 -4.89 5.75
N GLY A 528 -3.59 -4.21 6.38
CA GLY A 528 -4.84 -3.83 5.73
C GLY A 528 -6.09 -4.59 6.17
N ARG A 529 -6.75 -4.10 7.22
CA ARG A 529 -8.17 -3.68 7.21
C ARG A 529 -8.54 -3.09 8.57
N ARG A 530 -8.87 -1.79 8.58
CA ARG A 530 -9.60 -1.11 9.67
C ARG A 530 -11.09 -1.41 9.53
N PRO A 531 -11.84 -1.74 10.60
CA PRO A 531 -13.29 -1.76 10.57
C PRO A 531 -13.84 -0.32 10.63
N LEU A 532 -14.93 -0.08 9.89
CA LEU A 532 -15.70 1.16 9.84
C LEU A 532 -17.00 0.96 10.64
N PHE A 533 -17.18 1.72 11.72
CA PHE A 533 -18.47 2.29 12.17
C PHE A 533 -18.16 3.52 13.06
N PRO A 534 -19.09 4.48 13.18
CA PRO A 534 -18.79 5.91 13.14
C PRO A 534 -18.70 6.53 14.55
N ILE A 535 -18.17 7.77 14.57
CA ILE A 535 -18.17 8.82 15.62
C ILE A 535 -16.73 9.33 15.84
N GLY A 536 -16.63 10.65 15.90
CA GLY A 536 -15.46 11.50 15.72
C GLY A 536 -14.25 11.30 16.65
N ALA A 537 -13.22 12.10 16.33
CA ALA A 537 -11.85 12.12 16.85
C ALA A 537 -10.88 11.10 16.21
N ALA A 538 -10.58 11.33 14.93
CA ALA A 538 -9.42 10.74 14.28
C ALA A 538 -8.12 11.35 14.82
N MET A 539 -7.57 10.82 15.91
CA MET A 539 -6.14 10.97 16.18
C MET A 539 -5.41 10.04 15.22
N ARG A 540 -5.00 10.59 14.07
CA ARG A 540 -4.06 9.92 13.17
C ARG A 540 -2.75 9.74 13.94
N LEU A 541 -2.42 8.52 14.35
CA LEU A 541 -1.02 8.13 14.56
C LEU A 541 -0.33 8.24 13.19
N SER A 542 0.23 9.41 12.91
CA SER A 542 1.21 9.59 11.87
C SER A 542 2.47 8.86 12.32
N VAL A 543 2.64 7.61 11.87
CA VAL A 543 3.98 7.02 11.82
C VAL A 543 4.73 7.84 10.77
N SER A 544 5.47 8.82 11.26
CA SER A 544 6.37 9.63 10.44
C SER A 544 7.34 8.70 9.71
N ARG A 545 7.66 8.99 8.45
CA ARG A 545 8.74 8.31 7.69
C ARG A 545 10.06 8.23 8.47
N ARG A 546 10.25 9.05 9.52
CA ARG A 546 11.40 9.01 10.43
C ARG A 546 11.44 7.80 11.37
N GLN A 547 10.30 7.18 11.69
CA GLN A 547 10.27 5.93 12.49
C GLN A 547 10.54 4.68 11.64
N ALA A 548 10.24 4.72 10.34
CA ALA A 548 10.58 3.65 9.39
C ALA A 548 12.10 3.55 9.12
N LEU A 549 12.85 4.65 9.30
CA LEU A 549 14.30 4.69 9.11
C LEU A 549 15.09 4.06 10.26
N VAL A 550 14.51 3.97 11.47
CA VAL A 550 15.15 3.26 12.60
C VAL A 550 14.84 1.75 12.53
N SER A 551 13.66 1.37 12.02
CA SER A 551 13.39 -0.02 11.63
C SER A 551 14.29 -0.51 10.48
N ALA A 552 14.78 0.40 9.62
CA ALA A 552 15.74 0.09 8.56
C ALA A 552 17.18 -0.13 9.07
N ALA A 553 17.53 0.38 10.25
CA ALA A 553 18.86 0.17 10.86
C ALA A 553 18.97 -1.16 11.65
N LEU A 554 17.83 -1.80 11.93
CA LEU A 554 17.68 -3.17 12.45
C LEU A 554 17.36 -4.20 11.35
N LEU A 555 17.43 -3.80 10.08
CA LEU A 555 17.17 -4.66 8.93
C LEU A 555 18.38 -5.37 8.29
N PRO A 556 19.62 -5.40 8.83
CA PRO A 556 20.64 -6.31 8.31
C PRO A 556 20.56 -7.69 8.99
N MET A 557 19.37 -8.26 9.19
CA MET A 557 19.19 -9.72 9.46
C MET A 557 17.83 -10.24 8.95
N MET A 558 17.37 -9.75 7.79
CA MET A 558 16.43 -10.50 6.93
C MET A 558 16.90 -10.55 5.46
N ALA A 559 18.20 -10.41 5.24
CA ALA A 559 18.84 -10.69 3.96
C ALA A 559 19.82 -11.86 4.16
N SER A 560 19.27 -13.07 4.20
CA SER A 560 19.90 -14.37 3.87
C SER A 560 19.38 -15.53 4.73
N THR A 561 18.06 -15.68 4.81
CA THR A 561 17.53 -17.02 4.55
C THR A 561 17.06 -17.03 3.11
N ARG A 562 17.89 -17.54 2.20
CA ARG A 562 17.35 -18.50 1.24
C ARG A 562 16.78 -19.62 2.11
N SER A 563 15.57 -19.41 2.62
CA SER A 563 14.76 -20.52 3.04
C SER A 563 14.69 -21.37 1.78
N TRP A 564 15.29 -22.55 1.82
CA TRP A 564 14.80 -23.68 1.06
C TRP A 564 13.40 -24.01 1.60
N ALA A 565 12.50 -23.03 1.57
CA ALA A 565 11.10 -23.29 1.40
C ALA A 565 11.07 -23.89 0.01
N ALA A 566 10.89 -25.22 -0.07
CA ALA A 566 10.72 -25.91 -1.34
C ALA A 566 9.94 -24.99 -2.27
N THR A 567 10.62 -24.42 -3.28
CA THR A 567 9.95 -23.72 -4.36
C THR A 567 8.92 -24.74 -4.81
N ARG A 568 7.64 -24.37 -4.88
CA ARG A 568 6.73 -25.18 -5.70
C ARG A 568 7.38 -25.15 -7.06
N GLY A 569 8.02 -26.26 -7.46
CA GLY A 569 8.84 -26.30 -8.65
C GLY A 569 8.01 -25.78 -9.82
N TYR A 570 8.60 -24.86 -10.59
CA TYR A 570 8.03 -24.50 -11.88
C TYR A 570 8.36 -25.64 -12.85
N ASP A 571 7.41 -26.00 -13.70
CA ASP A 571 7.63 -27.00 -14.74
C ASP A 571 8.28 -26.37 -16.00
N ALA A 572 8.13 -25.04 -16.16
CA ALA A 572 8.77 -24.26 -17.22
C ALA A 572 8.98 -22.79 -16.80
N VAL A 573 9.90 -22.10 -17.48
CA VAL A 573 10.14 -20.66 -17.35
C VAL A 573 10.10 -20.01 -18.72
N VAL A 574 9.36 -18.92 -18.86
CA VAL A 574 9.46 -18.00 -19.99
C VAL A 574 10.49 -16.95 -19.62
N GLY A 575 11.66 -16.98 -20.26
CA GLY A 575 12.83 -16.24 -19.80
C GLY A 575 14.13 -16.68 -20.46
N THR A 576 15.24 -16.14 -19.96
CA THR A 576 16.58 -16.56 -20.38
C THR A 576 16.94 -17.95 -19.83
N THR A 577 17.95 -18.59 -20.42
CA THR A 577 18.53 -19.84 -19.89
C THR A 577 18.96 -19.70 -18.43
N GLU A 578 19.46 -18.53 -18.05
CA GLU A 578 19.82 -18.20 -16.67
C GLU A 578 18.60 -18.19 -15.74
N ALA A 579 17.47 -17.62 -16.18
CA ALA A 579 16.22 -17.66 -15.43
C ALA A 579 15.73 -19.10 -15.19
N GLY A 580 15.89 -19.98 -16.18
CA GLY A 580 15.63 -21.41 -16.05
C GLY A 580 16.53 -22.08 -15.01
N ARG A 581 17.85 -21.84 -15.08
CA ARG A 581 18.82 -22.35 -14.08
C ARG A 581 18.49 -21.88 -12.67
N ARG A 582 18.10 -20.62 -12.49
CA ARG A 582 17.79 -20.02 -11.19
C ARG A 582 16.65 -20.72 -10.46
N VAL A 583 15.67 -21.27 -11.18
CA VAL A 583 14.49 -21.93 -10.57
C VAL A 583 14.44 -23.43 -10.83
N GLY A 584 15.46 -24.00 -11.47
CA GLY A 584 15.58 -25.44 -11.72
C GLY A 584 14.57 -25.98 -12.75
N ALA A 585 14.21 -25.20 -13.77
CA ALA A 585 13.23 -25.59 -14.78
C ALA A 585 13.69 -25.22 -16.21
N PRO A 586 13.22 -25.91 -17.26
CA PRO A 586 13.54 -25.57 -18.65
C PRO A 586 13.08 -24.14 -18.99
N ALA A 587 13.98 -23.37 -19.61
CA ALA A 587 13.69 -22.03 -20.09
C ALA A 587 13.22 -22.06 -21.55
N TYR A 588 12.20 -21.27 -21.85
CA TYR A 588 11.62 -21.10 -23.17
C TYR A 588 11.65 -19.60 -23.55
N PRO A 589 11.95 -19.27 -24.82
CA PRO A 589 11.99 -17.89 -25.28
C PRO A 589 10.60 -17.28 -25.52
N ALA A 590 9.54 -18.09 -25.45
CA ALA A 590 8.16 -17.72 -25.72
C ALA A 590 7.21 -18.50 -24.81
N LEU A 591 6.09 -17.89 -24.41
CA LEU A 591 5.09 -18.53 -23.55
C LEU A 591 4.36 -19.65 -24.28
N SER A 592 4.02 -19.47 -25.55
CA SER A 592 3.50 -20.51 -26.45
C SER A 592 4.40 -21.75 -26.50
N ALA A 593 5.73 -21.58 -26.51
CA ALA A 593 6.68 -22.70 -26.47
C ALA A 593 6.67 -23.43 -25.11
N ALA A 594 6.54 -22.70 -24.00
CA ALA A 594 6.40 -23.30 -22.67
C ALA A 594 5.07 -24.07 -22.53
N ILE A 595 3.97 -23.55 -23.06
CA ILE A 595 2.65 -24.25 -23.09
C ILE A 595 2.70 -25.49 -23.99
N ALA A 596 3.39 -25.41 -25.14
CA ALA A 596 3.58 -26.54 -26.03
C ALA A 596 4.29 -27.71 -25.34
N ALA A 597 5.23 -27.43 -24.42
CA ALA A 597 5.94 -28.44 -23.63
C ALA A 597 5.09 -29.10 -22.53
N ALA A 598 3.94 -28.53 -22.15
CA ALA A 598 3.08 -29.12 -21.14
C ALA A 598 2.50 -30.48 -21.60
N PRO A 599 2.39 -31.48 -20.70
CA PRO A 599 1.78 -32.77 -21.03
C PRO A 599 0.34 -32.62 -21.54
N ALA A 600 0.00 -33.32 -22.63
CA ALA A 600 -1.33 -33.26 -23.24
C ALA A 600 -2.42 -33.96 -22.39
N ASP A 601 -2.03 -34.87 -21.49
CA ASP A 601 -2.96 -35.61 -20.63
C ASP A 601 -3.49 -34.78 -19.46
N GLY A 602 -2.82 -33.67 -19.12
CA GLY A 602 -3.24 -32.65 -18.16
C GLY A 602 -3.74 -33.23 -16.83
N ARG A 603 -2.99 -34.18 -16.26
CA ARG A 603 -3.38 -34.84 -15.00
C ARG A 603 -3.06 -34.03 -13.74
N LYS A 604 -2.23 -33.00 -13.85
CA LYS A 604 -1.77 -32.14 -12.76
C LYS A 604 -1.45 -30.72 -13.25
N PRO A 605 -1.40 -29.72 -12.36
CA PRO A 605 -0.86 -28.39 -12.65
C PRO A 605 0.48 -28.42 -13.38
N PHE A 606 0.56 -27.73 -14.52
CA PHE A 606 1.80 -27.41 -15.21
C PHE A 606 2.10 -25.91 -15.01
N ARG A 607 3.08 -25.61 -14.16
CA ARG A 607 3.38 -24.27 -13.65
C ARG A 607 4.45 -23.60 -14.50
N ILE A 608 4.08 -22.49 -15.12
CA ILE A 608 4.94 -21.70 -15.98
C ILE A 608 5.26 -20.37 -15.28
N LEU A 609 6.53 -20.16 -14.92
CA LEU A 609 7.01 -18.85 -14.45
C LEU A 609 7.17 -17.90 -15.64
N ILE A 610 6.58 -16.72 -15.57
CA ILE A 610 6.77 -15.65 -16.57
C ILE A 610 7.67 -14.60 -15.93
N THR A 611 8.92 -14.50 -16.39
CA THR A 611 9.85 -13.52 -15.81
C THR A 611 9.45 -12.09 -16.16
N ARG A 612 9.99 -11.13 -15.41
CA ARG A 612 9.87 -9.71 -15.72
C ARG A 612 10.29 -9.45 -17.18
N GLY A 613 9.46 -8.73 -17.92
CA GLY A 613 9.61 -8.45 -19.34
C GLY A 613 8.26 -8.24 -20.04
N ILE A 614 8.30 -7.70 -21.26
CA ILE A 614 7.14 -7.60 -22.15
C ILE A 614 7.24 -8.73 -23.19
N TRP A 615 6.43 -9.77 -22.99
CA TRP A 615 6.35 -10.95 -23.83
C TRP A 615 5.33 -10.72 -24.94
N THR A 616 5.81 -10.29 -26.11
CA THR A 616 4.94 -9.90 -27.23
C THR A 616 4.56 -11.10 -28.09
N GLU A 617 3.41 -11.71 -27.78
CA GLU A 617 2.85 -12.85 -28.48
C GLU A 617 1.34 -12.99 -28.25
N GLN A 618 0.65 -13.56 -29.23
CA GLN A 618 -0.73 -14.03 -29.06
C GLN A 618 -0.70 -15.49 -28.62
N VAL A 619 -1.38 -15.81 -27.52
CA VAL A 619 -1.22 -17.08 -26.81
C VAL A 619 -2.55 -17.83 -26.72
N VAL A 620 -2.50 -19.15 -26.94
CA VAL A 620 -3.64 -20.05 -26.76
C VAL A 620 -3.28 -21.09 -25.70
N VAL A 621 -4.11 -21.18 -24.68
CA VAL A 621 -4.09 -22.23 -23.66
C VAL A 621 -5.19 -23.23 -23.99
N ASP A 622 -4.82 -24.36 -24.56
CA ASP A 622 -5.71 -25.43 -25.02
C ASP A 622 -5.54 -26.76 -24.26
N LYS A 623 -4.67 -26.77 -23.23
CA LYS A 623 -4.44 -27.90 -22.33
C LYS A 623 -4.96 -27.59 -20.93
N PRO A 624 -5.57 -28.56 -20.21
CA PRO A 624 -6.05 -28.31 -18.87
C PRO A 624 -4.90 -28.14 -17.88
N PHE A 625 -5.17 -27.51 -16.74
CA PHE A 625 -4.20 -27.30 -15.64
C PHE A 625 -2.95 -26.47 -15.99
N ILE A 626 -3.03 -25.60 -17.00
CA ILE A 626 -1.97 -24.62 -17.28
C ILE A 626 -2.03 -23.49 -16.25
N HIS A 627 -0.94 -23.30 -15.51
CA HIS A 627 -0.82 -22.30 -14.45
C HIS A 627 0.27 -21.28 -14.81
N LEU A 628 -0.12 -20.05 -15.16
CA LEU A 628 0.76 -18.94 -15.47
C LEU A 628 1.03 -18.10 -14.21
N ILE A 629 2.29 -17.95 -13.83
CA ILE A 629 2.69 -17.28 -12.59
C ILE A 629 3.72 -16.21 -12.95
N GLY A 630 3.39 -14.93 -12.81
CA GLY A 630 4.34 -13.85 -13.04
C GLY A 630 5.28 -13.65 -11.84
N GLU A 631 6.52 -13.23 -12.12
CA GLU A 631 7.44 -12.73 -11.09
C GLU A 631 6.97 -11.42 -10.47
N ASP A 632 6.31 -10.58 -11.27
CA ASP A 632 5.82 -9.28 -10.86
C ASP A 632 4.55 -8.92 -11.63
N ARG A 633 3.55 -8.39 -10.93
CA ARG A 633 2.25 -8.08 -11.52
C ARG A 633 2.36 -7.10 -12.69
N ALA A 634 3.08 -5.99 -12.49
CA ALA A 634 3.25 -4.96 -13.51
C ALA A 634 4.43 -5.23 -14.47
N GLY A 635 5.42 -5.99 -14.01
CA GLY A 635 6.65 -6.28 -14.75
C GLY A 635 6.59 -7.53 -15.63
N SER A 636 5.73 -8.51 -15.36
CA SER A 636 5.54 -9.72 -16.18
C SER A 636 4.33 -9.54 -17.10
N VAL A 637 4.56 -9.01 -18.31
CA VAL A 637 3.49 -8.58 -19.22
C VAL A 637 3.38 -9.51 -20.42
N ILE A 638 2.23 -10.16 -20.59
CA ILE A 638 1.85 -10.83 -21.84
C ILE A 638 1.18 -9.78 -22.72
N ASN A 639 1.69 -9.58 -23.93
CA ASN A 639 1.37 -8.42 -24.75
C ASN A 639 1.07 -8.82 -26.19
N HIS A 640 0.02 -8.27 -26.80
CA HIS A 640 -0.20 -8.40 -28.24
C HIS A 640 -0.96 -7.19 -28.76
N LEU A 641 -0.75 -6.79 -30.01
CA LEU A 641 -1.49 -5.71 -30.64
C LEU A 641 -2.42 -6.29 -31.70
N ALA A 642 -3.71 -6.32 -31.41
CA ALA A 642 -4.73 -6.67 -32.38
C ALA A 642 -6.02 -5.91 -32.05
N ALA A 643 -6.65 -5.33 -33.09
CA ALA A 643 -7.96 -4.72 -32.97
C ALA A 643 -8.82 -5.13 -34.17
N SER A 644 -10.14 -5.21 -33.97
CA SER A 644 -11.09 -5.79 -34.91
C SER A 644 -10.97 -5.20 -36.31
N GLY A 645 -10.82 -3.88 -36.41
CA GLY A 645 -10.70 -3.14 -37.67
C GLY A 645 -9.31 -3.15 -38.32
N LEU A 646 -8.29 -3.71 -37.66
CA LEU A 646 -6.95 -3.81 -38.25
C LEU A 646 -6.85 -5.03 -39.18
N ALA A 647 -5.95 -4.95 -40.16
CA ALA A 647 -5.60 -6.08 -41.00
C ALA A 647 -4.82 -7.12 -40.18
N ALA A 648 -5.26 -8.37 -40.25
CA ALA A 648 -4.56 -9.51 -39.69
C ALA A 648 -3.47 -10.01 -40.67
N PRO A 649 -2.48 -10.79 -40.20
CA PRO A 649 -1.41 -11.32 -41.05
C PRO A 649 -1.87 -12.19 -42.24
N ASP A 650 -3.09 -12.72 -42.19
CA ASP A 650 -3.69 -13.52 -43.28
C ASP A 650 -4.38 -12.67 -44.36
N GLY A 651 -4.28 -11.34 -44.28
CA GLY A 651 -4.87 -10.40 -45.24
C GLY A 651 -6.36 -10.14 -45.03
N ARG A 652 -7.01 -10.77 -44.04
CA ARG A 652 -8.40 -10.47 -43.64
C ARG A 652 -8.38 -9.49 -42.47
N MET A 653 -9.50 -8.81 -42.21
CA MET A 653 -9.63 -8.08 -40.94
C MET A 653 -9.59 -9.06 -39.77
N TRP A 654 -9.05 -8.62 -38.62
CA TRP A 654 -9.07 -9.43 -37.40
C TRP A 654 -10.48 -9.83 -37.03
N GLY A 655 -11.40 -8.86 -36.92
CA GLY A 655 -12.67 -9.08 -36.22
C GLY A 655 -12.46 -9.29 -34.71
N THR A 656 -13.40 -8.83 -33.88
CA THR A 656 -13.28 -8.87 -32.40
C THR A 656 -12.77 -10.21 -31.86
N PHE A 657 -13.37 -11.32 -32.29
CA PHE A 657 -13.12 -12.65 -31.71
C PHE A 657 -11.75 -13.26 -32.04
N ARG A 658 -10.95 -12.62 -32.91
CA ARG A 658 -9.56 -13.03 -33.18
C ARG A 658 -8.52 -12.13 -32.53
N THR A 659 -8.94 -11.07 -31.84
CA THR A 659 -8.05 -10.10 -31.17
C THR A 659 -7.51 -10.47 -29.78
N PRO A 660 -8.02 -11.46 -29.02
CA PRO A 660 -7.48 -11.76 -27.69
C PRO A 660 -5.96 -11.91 -27.66
N THR A 661 -5.28 -11.22 -26.74
CA THR A 661 -3.86 -11.48 -26.43
C THR A 661 -3.69 -12.90 -25.87
N LEU A 662 -4.59 -13.31 -24.98
CA LEU A 662 -4.60 -14.65 -24.39
C LEU A 662 -5.98 -15.31 -24.53
N PHE A 663 -6.01 -16.47 -25.21
CA PHE A 663 -7.16 -17.36 -25.27
C PHE A 663 -7.03 -18.48 -24.23
N VAL A 664 -8.08 -18.74 -23.48
CA VAL A 664 -8.20 -19.91 -22.60
C VAL A 664 -9.33 -20.80 -23.10
N ARG A 665 -8.99 -22.02 -23.52
CA ARG A 665 -9.88 -23.02 -24.14
C ARG A 665 -9.91 -24.36 -23.40
N ALA A 666 -9.33 -24.42 -22.22
CA ALA A 666 -9.24 -25.64 -21.43
C ALA A 666 -9.56 -25.36 -19.96
N PRO A 667 -10.01 -26.39 -19.21
CA PRO A 667 -10.42 -26.20 -17.84
C PRO A 667 -9.23 -26.11 -16.88
N ASP A 668 -9.50 -25.67 -15.66
CA ASP A 668 -8.54 -25.60 -14.55
C ASP A 668 -7.34 -24.68 -14.86
N PHE A 669 -7.55 -23.68 -15.71
CA PHE A 669 -6.57 -22.63 -15.99
C PHE A 669 -6.36 -21.74 -14.75
N HIS A 670 -5.11 -21.35 -14.50
CA HIS A 670 -4.77 -20.38 -13.46
C HIS A 670 -3.81 -19.33 -13.99
N ALA A 671 -4.09 -18.04 -13.76
CA ALA A 671 -3.13 -16.96 -13.89
C ALA A 671 -2.97 -16.18 -12.58
N GLU A 672 -1.74 -15.91 -12.16
CA GLU A 672 -1.43 -15.18 -10.93
C GLU A 672 -0.28 -14.18 -11.08
N THR A 673 -0.45 -12.96 -10.55
CA THR A 673 0.61 -11.94 -10.41
C THR A 673 1.28 -11.56 -11.75
N LEU A 674 0.48 -11.26 -12.77
CA LEU A 674 0.97 -10.84 -14.10
C LEU A 674 0.02 -9.83 -14.77
N THR A 675 0.48 -9.22 -15.87
CA THR A 675 -0.35 -8.35 -16.72
C THR A 675 -0.66 -9.04 -18.04
N ILE A 676 -1.92 -8.97 -18.48
CA ILE A 676 -2.39 -9.39 -19.81
C ILE A 676 -2.85 -8.12 -20.51
N ASN A 677 -2.10 -7.68 -21.51
CA ASN A 677 -2.31 -6.42 -22.20
C ASN A 677 -2.63 -6.66 -23.69
N ASN A 678 -3.68 -6.01 -24.19
CA ASN A 678 -3.78 -5.74 -25.61
C ASN A 678 -3.25 -4.33 -25.88
N ALA A 679 -2.12 -4.25 -26.58
CA ALA A 679 -1.34 -3.05 -26.82
C ALA A 679 -1.98 -2.04 -27.79
N PHE A 680 -3.19 -2.31 -28.28
CA PHE A 680 -3.91 -1.37 -29.13
C PHE A 680 -4.22 -0.07 -28.37
N ASP A 681 -3.69 1.05 -28.88
CA ASP A 681 -3.94 2.38 -28.32
C ASP A 681 -5.29 2.94 -28.80
N GLY A 682 -6.36 2.52 -28.10
CA GLY A 682 -7.71 2.90 -28.44
C GLY A 682 -7.95 4.42 -28.39
N LEU A 683 -7.38 5.13 -27.42
CA LEU A 683 -7.59 6.58 -27.31
C LEU A 683 -6.90 7.33 -28.46
N ALA A 684 -5.65 6.99 -28.77
CA ALA A 684 -4.96 7.59 -29.90
C ALA A 684 -5.67 7.25 -31.22
N GLU A 685 -6.22 6.05 -31.37
CA GLU A 685 -6.94 5.68 -32.59
C GLU A 685 -8.27 6.44 -32.74
N MET A 686 -9.07 6.51 -31.68
CA MET A 686 -10.39 7.17 -31.72
C MET A 686 -10.32 8.69 -31.85
N THR A 687 -9.17 9.30 -31.62
CA THR A 687 -8.97 10.75 -31.77
C THR A 687 -8.53 11.15 -33.19
N LYS A 688 -8.27 10.18 -34.08
CA LYS A 688 -7.91 10.44 -35.48
C LYS A 688 -9.15 10.79 -36.32
N PRO A 689 -9.05 11.72 -37.29
CA PRO A 689 -10.17 12.08 -38.17
C PRO A 689 -10.81 10.91 -38.95
N ASN A 690 -10.01 9.87 -39.26
CA ASN A 690 -10.45 8.65 -39.94
C ASN A 690 -10.14 7.39 -39.09
N GLY A 691 -10.14 7.54 -37.76
CA GLY A 691 -9.84 6.45 -36.84
C GLY A 691 -10.88 5.34 -36.86
N LEU A 692 -10.54 4.21 -36.23
CA LEU A 692 -11.51 3.15 -35.98
C LEU A 692 -12.57 3.60 -34.97
N HIS A 693 -13.82 3.64 -35.42
CA HIS A 693 -14.98 3.96 -34.58
C HIS A 693 -16.00 2.83 -34.64
N SER A 694 -16.70 2.57 -33.52
CA SER A 694 -17.58 1.42 -33.32
C SER A 694 -18.79 1.33 -34.28
N HIS A 695 -19.00 2.31 -35.17
CA HIS A 695 -20.17 2.42 -36.06
C HIS A 695 -19.86 2.28 -37.56
N ASN A 696 -18.59 2.14 -37.97
CA ASN A 696 -18.18 2.20 -39.38
C ASN A 696 -17.85 0.84 -40.02
N GLY A 697 -18.27 -0.28 -39.43
CA GLY A 697 -18.01 -1.63 -39.95
C GLY A 697 -16.60 -2.19 -39.68
N ALA A 698 -15.65 -1.33 -39.27
CA ALA A 698 -14.36 -1.66 -38.70
C ALA A 698 -14.19 -0.91 -37.37
N GLY A 699 -14.18 -1.63 -36.24
CA GLY A 699 -14.22 -1.02 -34.91
C GLY A 699 -12.94 -1.21 -34.09
N PRO A 700 -12.80 -0.44 -32.99
CA PRO A 700 -11.61 -0.43 -32.13
C PRO A 700 -11.62 -1.53 -31.04
N GLN A 701 -12.45 -2.57 -31.19
CA GLN A 701 -12.51 -3.67 -30.23
C GLN A 701 -11.16 -4.41 -30.18
N ALA A 702 -10.62 -4.59 -28.98
CA ALA A 702 -9.30 -5.17 -28.76
C ALA A 702 -9.32 -5.98 -27.46
N VAL A 703 -9.46 -7.30 -27.59
CA VAL A 703 -9.59 -8.19 -26.42
C VAL A 703 -8.20 -8.47 -25.84
N ALA A 704 -8.04 -8.37 -24.52
CA ALA A 704 -6.83 -8.78 -23.82
C ALA A 704 -6.92 -10.25 -23.39
N LEU A 705 -8.04 -10.64 -22.78
CA LEU A 705 -8.24 -12.00 -22.26
C LEU A 705 -9.60 -12.55 -22.67
N MET A 706 -9.62 -13.77 -23.21
CA MET A 706 -10.85 -14.49 -23.54
C MET A 706 -10.91 -15.83 -22.80
N MET A 707 -12.00 -16.07 -22.07
CA MET A 707 -12.40 -17.40 -21.58
C MET A 707 -13.32 -18.00 -22.65
N ASP A 708 -12.73 -18.75 -23.56
CA ASP A 708 -13.39 -19.32 -24.74
C ASP A 708 -13.99 -20.69 -24.40
N LYS A 709 -14.71 -21.31 -25.34
CA LYS A 709 -15.30 -22.64 -25.21
C LYS A 709 -14.24 -23.65 -24.73
N GLY A 710 -14.59 -24.39 -23.68
CA GLY A 710 -13.70 -25.35 -23.03
C GLY A 710 -12.98 -24.79 -21.80
N SER A 711 -12.94 -23.47 -21.62
CA SER A 711 -12.61 -22.90 -20.31
C SER A 711 -13.72 -23.23 -19.31
N ASP A 712 -13.33 -23.75 -18.17
CA ASP A 712 -14.18 -23.95 -17.00
C ASP A 712 -13.26 -24.11 -15.79
N ARG A 713 -13.76 -23.81 -14.59
CA ARG A 713 -12.94 -23.85 -13.37
C ARG A 713 -11.68 -22.97 -13.44
N ALA A 714 -11.75 -21.84 -14.12
CA ALA A 714 -10.60 -20.95 -14.29
C ALA A 714 -10.44 -19.98 -13.11
N VAL A 715 -9.20 -19.64 -12.77
CA VAL A 715 -8.85 -18.67 -11.73
C VAL A 715 -7.88 -17.64 -12.28
N VAL A 716 -8.20 -16.36 -12.13
CA VAL A 716 -7.32 -15.23 -12.44
C VAL A 716 -7.20 -14.37 -11.20
N ARG A 717 -6.01 -14.30 -10.60
CA ARG A 717 -5.80 -13.66 -9.31
C ARG A 717 -4.66 -12.66 -9.35
N ASN A 718 -4.88 -11.48 -8.77
CA ASN A 718 -3.85 -10.45 -8.67
C ASN A 718 -3.22 -10.09 -10.03
N CYS A 719 -4.04 -10.06 -11.09
CA CYS A 719 -3.59 -9.73 -12.44
C CYS A 719 -4.13 -8.37 -12.92
N ASP A 720 -3.40 -7.74 -13.83
CA ASP A 720 -3.89 -6.60 -14.61
C ASP A 720 -4.38 -7.09 -15.97
N ILE A 721 -5.59 -6.70 -16.37
CA ILE A 721 -6.18 -7.04 -17.67
C ILE A 721 -6.50 -5.72 -18.37
N LEU A 722 -5.68 -5.38 -19.36
CA LEU A 722 -5.56 -4.02 -19.86
C LEU A 722 -5.91 -3.95 -21.35
N SER A 723 -6.89 -3.11 -21.69
CA SER A 723 -7.13 -2.62 -23.05
C SER A 723 -8.06 -1.39 -23.01
N TYR A 724 -8.83 -1.16 -24.09
CA TYR A 724 -9.82 -0.10 -24.24
C TYR A 724 -11.23 -0.67 -24.44
N GLN A 725 -11.63 -0.97 -25.68
CA GLN A 725 -12.95 -1.55 -25.97
C GLN A 725 -12.86 -3.07 -25.99
N ASP A 726 -13.85 -3.76 -25.40
CA ASP A 726 -13.95 -5.22 -25.37
C ASP A 726 -12.76 -5.91 -24.66
N THR A 727 -12.27 -5.36 -23.55
CA THR A 727 -11.02 -5.81 -22.90
C THR A 727 -11.03 -7.26 -22.40
N LEU A 728 -12.10 -7.69 -21.74
CA LEU A 728 -12.23 -9.01 -21.13
C LEU A 728 -13.47 -9.72 -21.67
N PHE A 729 -13.29 -10.94 -22.15
CA PHE A 729 -14.35 -11.74 -22.76
C PHE A 729 -14.54 -13.08 -22.01
N PRO A 730 -15.24 -13.14 -20.85
CA PRO A 730 -15.55 -14.39 -20.18
C PRO A 730 -16.80 -15.02 -20.84
N ASP A 731 -16.61 -15.74 -21.95
CA ASP A 731 -17.72 -16.23 -22.78
C ASP A 731 -18.28 -17.58 -22.36
N ALA A 732 -17.44 -18.44 -21.80
CA ALA A 732 -17.82 -19.79 -21.40
C ALA A 732 -17.29 -20.17 -20.02
N GLY A 733 -17.86 -21.24 -19.46
CA GLY A 733 -17.41 -21.83 -18.20
C GLY A 733 -17.66 -20.96 -16.96
N ALA A 734 -17.06 -21.40 -15.87
CA ALA A 734 -16.93 -20.63 -14.63
C ALA A 734 -15.52 -20.09 -14.43
N THR A 735 -15.41 -18.78 -14.19
CA THR A 735 -14.13 -18.11 -13.92
C THR A 735 -14.20 -17.22 -12.68
N LEU A 736 -13.22 -17.38 -11.78
CA LEU A 736 -12.98 -16.45 -10.68
C LEU A 736 -11.94 -15.41 -11.09
N PHE A 737 -12.30 -14.12 -10.96
CA PHE A 737 -11.37 -13.01 -10.98
C PHE A 737 -11.22 -12.46 -9.55
N ASP A 738 -10.03 -12.45 -8.97
CA ASP A 738 -9.82 -12.09 -7.55
C ASP A 738 -8.68 -11.06 -7.41
N ARG A 739 -9.00 -9.86 -6.90
CA ARG A 739 -8.04 -8.73 -6.74
C ARG A 739 -7.36 -8.28 -8.05
N CYS A 740 -8.05 -8.40 -9.17
CA CYS A 740 -7.56 -7.97 -10.47
C CYS A 740 -7.84 -6.47 -10.71
N LEU A 741 -7.04 -5.84 -11.57
CA LEU A 741 -7.38 -4.56 -12.21
C LEU A 741 -7.87 -4.86 -13.62
N ILE A 742 -9.03 -4.33 -14.00
CA ILE A 742 -9.58 -4.46 -15.35
C ILE A 742 -9.88 -3.06 -15.86
N THR A 743 -9.24 -2.65 -16.95
CA THR A 743 -9.40 -1.30 -17.51
C THR A 743 -10.11 -1.36 -18.85
N GLY A 744 -11.03 -0.43 -19.13
CA GLY A 744 -11.54 -0.27 -20.48
C GLY A 744 -12.60 0.83 -20.60
N SER A 745 -13.18 0.99 -21.79
CA SER A 745 -14.18 2.01 -22.10
C SER A 745 -15.55 1.41 -22.43
N TYR A 746 -15.75 0.92 -23.65
CA TYR A 746 -17.02 0.35 -24.10
C TYR A 746 -16.97 -1.17 -23.94
N ASP A 747 -18.04 -1.73 -23.38
CA ASP A 747 -18.30 -3.16 -23.25
C ASP A 747 -17.10 -3.97 -22.76
N PHE A 748 -16.28 -3.37 -21.89
CA PHE A 748 -14.93 -3.90 -21.67
C PHE A 748 -14.92 -5.18 -20.82
N ILE A 749 -16.08 -5.60 -20.30
CA ILE A 749 -16.35 -6.94 -19.82
C ILE A 749 -17.63 -7.46 -20.49
N PHE A 750 -17.53 -8.37 -21.46
CA PHE A 750 -18.66 -8.82 -22.26
C PHE A 750 -18.65 -10.35 -22.44
N GLY A 751 -19.79 -10.98 -22.73
CA GLY A 751 -19.86 -12.43 -22.99
C GLY A 751 -20.91 -13.22 -22.21
N GLY A 752 -20.99 -14.53 -22.46
CA GLY A 752 -22.04 -15.41 -21.95
C GLY A 752 -21.72 -16.22 -20.69
N GLY A 753 -20.47 -16.23 -20.23
CA GLY A 753 -19.99 -17.14 -19.18
C GLY A 753 -20.45 -16.78 -17.76
N ARG A 754 -20.08 -17.63 -16.81
CA ARG A 754 -20.27 -17.39 -15.37
C ARG A 754 -18.98 -16.81 -14.81
N ALA A 755 -19.01 -15.57 -14.33
CA ALA A 755 -17.81 -14.93 -13.81
C ALA A 755 -18.08 -14.30 -12.44
N TRP A 756 -17.25 -14.65 -11.46
CA TRP A 756 -17.25 -14.00 -10.15
C TRP A 756 -16.03 -13.07 -10.04
N PHE A 757 -16.28 -11.78 -9.88
CA PHE A 757 -15.26 -10.76 -9.64
C PHE A 757 -15.24 -10.43 -8.15
N GLU A 758 -14.17 -10.77 -7.46
CA GLU A 758 -13.99 -10.59 -6.02
C GLU A 758 -12.95 -9.50 -5.77
N ARG A 759 -13.35 -8.38 -5.15
CA ARG A 759 -12.44 -7.31 -4.72
C ARG A 759 -11.55 -6.78 -5.86
N CYS A 760 -12.07 -6.79 -7.09
CA CYS A 760 -11.38 -6.25 -8.26
C CYS A 760 -11.53 -4.73 -8.33
N GLU A 761 -10.56 -4.07 -8.96
CA GLU A 761 -10.71 -2.71 -9.45
C GLU A 761 -11.15 -2.75 -10.93
N ILE A 762 -12.25 -2.06 -11.21
CA ILE A 762 -12.87 -1.96 -12.53
C ILE A 762 -12.75 -0.50 -12.95
N ARG A 763 -11.78 -0.16 -13.80
CA ARG A 763 -11.40 1.22 -14.10
C ARG A 763 -11.85 1.65 -15.50
N SER A 764 -12.77 2.61 -15.54
CA SER A 764 -13.22 3.19 -16.81
C SER A 764 -12.19 4.16 -17.39
N ARG A 765 -11.89 4.01 -18.68
CA ARG A 765 -10.94 4.83 -19.42
C ARG A 765 -11.63 5.93 -20.22
N LEU A 766 -10.91 7.02 -20.44
CA LEU A 766 -11.37 8.20 -21.18
C LEU A 766 -11.74 7.86 -22.63
N ARG A 767 -12.87 8.42 -23.09
CA ARG A 767 -13.26 8.51 -24.50
C ARG A 767 -13.57 9.96 -24.86
N SER A 768 -12.56 10.71 -25.24
CA SER A 768 -12.70 12.13 -25.54
C SER A 768 -13.76 12.38 -26.64
N GLY A 769 -14.73 13.25 -26.35
CA GLY A 769 -15.71 13.73 -27.34
C GLY A 769 -17.04 12.99 -27.36
N ASP A 770 -17.17 11.86 -26.66
CA ASP A 770 -18.45 11.14 -26.53
C ASP A 770 -19.21 11.64 -25.28
N ALA A 771 -20.53 11.86 -25.39
CA ALA A 771 -21.36 12.17 -24.22
C ALA A 771 -21.53 10.98 -23.26
N VAL A 772 -21.36 9.76 -23.79
CA VAL A 772 -21.31 8.50 -23.05
C VAL A 772 -19.92 7.92 -23.27
N GLU A 773 -19.11 7.86 -22.22
CA GLU A 773 -17.70 7.47 -22.34
C GLU A 773 -17.48 5.99 -22.01
N GLY A 774 -18.49 5.28 -21.53
CA GLY A 774 -18.30 3.89 -21.12
C GLY A 774 -19.57 3.06 -20.91
N TYR A 775 -19.39 1.75 -21.11
CA TYR A 775 -20.29 0.71 -20.64
C TYR A 775 -19.42 -0.36 -19.97
N ILE A 776 -19.59 -0.58 -18.67
CA ILE A 776 -18.71 -1.52 -17.95
C ILE A 776 -18.94 -2.95 -18.42
N VAL A 777 -20.20 -3.40 -18.44
CA VAL A 777 -20.53 -4.76 -18.90
C VAL A 777 -21.44 -4.80 -20.11
N ALA A 778 -21.24 -5.82 -20.94
CA ALA A 778 -22.17 -6.21 -22.01
C ALA A 778 -22.42 -7.73 -21.98
N PRO A 779 -23.16 -8.24 -20.98
CA PRO A 779 -23.37 -9.67 -20.82
C PRO A 779 -24.34 -10.20 -21.88
N SER A 780 -24.03 -11.37 -22.41
CA SER A 780 -24.88 -12.18 -23.29
C SER A 780 -25.19 -13.52 -22.63
N THR A 781 -25.54 -13.49 -21.34
CA THR A 781 -25.87 -14.70 -20.58
C THR A 781 -27.16 -15.35 -21.12
N PRO A 782 -27.16 -16.66 -21.41
CA PRO A 782 -28.36 -17.39 -21.82
C PRO A 782 -29.44 -17.35 -20.73
N ILE A 783 -30.72 -17.33 -21.13
CA ILE A 783 -31.86 -17.24 -20.21
C ILE A 783 -31.93 -18.45 -19.26
N GLU A 784 -31.52 -19.63 -19.72
CA GLU A 784 -31.46 -20.87 -18.94
C GLU A 784 -30.32 -20.89 -17.91
N GLN A 785 -29.29 -20.05 -18.08
CA GLN A 785 -28.17 -19.96 -17.17
C GLN A 785 -28.51 -19.00 -16.03
N ALA A 786 -28.59 -19.49 -14.80
CA ALA A 786 -29.06 -18.72 -13.64
C ALA A 786 -28.20 -17.47 -13.34
N TYR A 787 -26.88 -17.57 -13.49
CA TYR A 787 -25.94 -16.50 -13.18
C TYR A 787 -25.09 -16.12 -14.40
N GLY A 788 -24.81 -14.83 -14.57
CA GLY A 788 -23.81 -14.33 -15.52
C GLY A 788 -22.62 -13.77 -14.76
N PHE A 789 -22.46 -12.45 -14.80
CA PHE A 789 -21.36 -11.76 -14.11
C PHE A 789 -21.78 -11.27 -12.73
N ILE A 790 -21.03 -11.63 -11.69
CA ILE A 790 -21.25 -11.16 -10.32
C ILE A 790 -20.02 -10.39 -9.87
N PHE A 791 -20.21 -9.13 -9.49
CA PHE A 791 -19.18 -8.28 -8.91
C PHE A 791 -19.42 -8.17 -7.41
N HIS A 792 -18.46 -8.59 -6.59
CA HIS A 792 -18.57 -8.63 -5.14
C HIS A 792 -17.41 -7.87 -4.49
N GLU A 793 -17.73 -6.86 -3.68
CA GLU A 793 -16.77 -5.95 -3.05
C GLU A 793 -15.79 -5.26 -4.04
N CYS A 794 -16.18 -5.11 -5.31
CA CYS A 794 -15.35 -4.45 -6.32
C CYS A 794 -15.36 -2.92 -6.17
N ARG A 795 -14.35 -2.25 -6.74
CA ARG A 795 -14.27 -0.79 -6.83
C ARG A 795 -14.38 -0.37 -8.29
N LEU A 796 -15.39 0.41 -8.62
CA LEU A 796 -15.57 1.02 -9.94
C LEU A 796 -14.94 2.41 -9.88
N THR A 797 -13.77 2.54 -10.52
CA THR A 797 -12.94 3.76 -10.55
C THR A 797 -12.85 4.29 -11.97
N ARG A 798 -12.23 5.46 -12.15
CA ARG A 798 -12.05 6.07 -13.47
C ARG A 798 -10.65 6.63 -13.66
N ASP A 799 -10.18 6.64 -14.89
CA ASP A 799 -9.02 7.43 -15.30
C ASP A 799 -9.33 8.92 -15.12
N ALA A 800 -8.27 9.71 -14.93
CA ALA A 800 -8.39 11.16 -14.93
C ALA A 800 -8.98 11.65 -16.26
N GLY A 801 -9.91 12.60 -16.19
CA GLY A 801 -10.57 13.18 -17.36
C GLY A 801 -11.90 12.54 -17.75
N VAL A 802 -12.20 11.32 -17.30
CA VAL A 802 -13.54 10.71 -17.51
C VAL A 802 -14.59 11.59 -16.81
N LEU A 803 -15.63 11.98 -17.54
CA LEU A 803 -16.69 12.87 -17.08
C LEU A 803 -17.55 12.23 -15.99
N LYS A 804 -18.19 13.09 -15.20
CA LYS A 804 -19.20 12.67 -14.22
C LYS A 804 -20.44 12.15 -14.96
N HIS A 805 -21.03 11.07 -14.46
CA HIS A 805 -22.24 10.44 -15.02
C HIS A 805 -22.15 9.99 -16.49
N SER A 806 -20.95 9.77 -17.04
CA SER A 806 -20.74 9.40 -18.45
C SER A 806 -20.65 7.90 -18.71
N VAL A 807 -20.62 7.05 -17.67
CA VAL A 807 -20.40 5.60 -17.80
C VAL A 807 -21.56 4.81 -17.23
N PHE A 808 -22.15 3.90 -18.01
CA PHE A 808 -23.17 2.97 -17.51
C PHE A 808 -22.54 1.71 -16.91
N LEU A 809 -23.20 1.15 -15.90
CA LEU A 809 -22.90 -0.17 -15.34
C LEU A 809 -22.92 -1.24 -16.43
N GLY A 810 -23.82 -1.14 -17.41
CA GLY A 810 -23.80 -2.02 -18.57
C GLY A 810 -25.03 -1.94 -19.46
N ARG A 811 -25.04 -2.78 -20.49
CA ARG A 811 -26.10 -2.91 -21.49
C ARG A 811 -26.27 -4.37 -21.96
N PRO A 812 -27.47 -4.83 -22.35
CA PRO A 812 -27.71 -6.25 -22.58
C PRO A 812 -27.31 -6.67 -23.98
N TRP A 813 -26.21 -7.42 -24.11
CA TRP A 813 -25.72 -7.85 -25.42
C TRP A 813 -26.48 -9.07 -25.92
N ARG A 814 -27.10 -8.93 -27.08
CA ARG A 814 -27.77 -10.01 -27.80
C ARG A 814 -26.99 -10.35 -29.08
N PRO A 815 -26.15 -11.41 -29.07
CA PRO A 815 -25.38 -11.80 -30.23
C PRO A 815 -26.28 -12.26 -31.38
N SER A 816 -25.85 -12.00 -32.62
CA SER A 816 -26.58 -12.43 -33.82
C SER A 816 -26.29 -13.89 -34.15
N SER A 817 -27.33 -14.73 -34.14
CA SER A 817 -27.26 -16.14 -34.55
C SER A 817 -27.96 -16.37 -35.89
N ALA A 818 -27.56 -17.43 -36.59
CA ALA A 818 -28.26 -17.90 -37.78
C ALA A 818 -29.38 -18.87 -37.39
N PHE A 819 -30.56 -18.66 -37.94
CA PHE A 819 -31.75 -19.49 -37.81
C PHE A 819 -32.23 -19.91 -39.20
N PRO A 820 -33.08 -20.95 -39.34
CA PRO A 820 -33.68 -21.31 -40.63
C PRO A 820 -34.41 -20.16 -41.32
N ASP A 821 -34.89 -19.17 -40.56
CA ASP A 821 -35.67 -18.02 -41.03
C ASP A 821 -34.89 -16.69 -41.08
N GLY A 822 -33.56 -16.72 -40.92
CA GLY A 822 -32.71 -15.53 -41.09
C GLY A 822 -31.61 -15.39 -40.04
N ARG A 823 -30.90 -14.27 -40.06
CA ARG A 823 -29.84 -13.95 -39.08
C ARG A 823 -30.24 -12.72 -38.28
N TYR A 824 -30.50 -12.91 -36.99
CA TYR A 824 -30.97 -11.86 -36.08
C TYR A 824 -30.44 -12.11 -34.66
N GLY A 825 -30.63 -11.14 -33.78
CA GLY A 825 -30.24 -11.23 -32.37
C GLY A 825 -30.95 -12.39 -31.68
N ASP A 826 -30.16 -13.29 -31.12
CA ASP A 826 -30.65 -14.58 -30.63
C ASP A 826 -31.41 -14.42 -29.31
N PRO A 827 -32.71 -14.77 -29.27
CA PRO A 827 -33.57 -14.53 -28.11
C PRO A 827 -33.18 -15.35 -26.88
N ARG A 828 -32.33 -16.37 -27.02
CA ARG A 828 -31.80 -17.14 -25.90
C ARG A 828 -30.92 -16.28 -24.98
N PHE A 829 -30.28 -15.24 -25.50
CA PHE A 829 -29.37 -14.40 -24.74
C PHE A 829 -30.07 -13.12 -24.29
N VAL A 830 -30.18 -12.97 -22.97
CA VAL A 830 -30.81 -11.81 -22.32
C VAL A 830 -29.83 -10.99 -21.48
N GLY A 831 -28.68 -11.56 -21.13
CA GLY A 831 -27.71 -10.93 -20.25
C GLY A 831 -28.09 -11.04 -18.77
N ALA A 832 -27.08 -11.25 -17.93
CA ALA A 832 -27.25 -11.24 -16.47
C ALA A 832 -26.00 -10.67 -15.79
N THR A 833 -26.18 -9.62 -14.99
CA THR A 833 -25.11 -9.05 -14.17
C THR A 833 -25.64 -8.56 -12.83
N THR A 834 -24.91 -8.82 -11.75
CA THR A 834 -25.20 -8.29 -10.42
C THR A 834 -23.98 -7.61 -9.80
N PHE A 835 -24.16 -6.40 -9.26
CA PHE A 835 -23.16 -5.71 -8.43
C PHE A 835 -23.56 -5.78 -6.95
N LEU A 836 -22.73 -6.41 -6.12
CA LEU A 836 -22.93 -6.65 -4.69
C LEU A 836 -21.86 -5.92 -3.86
N ASN A 837 -22.30 -4.99 -3.01
CA ASN A 837 -21.43 -4.27 -2.07
C ASN A 837 -20.26 -3.52 -2.71
N CYS A 838 -20.39 -3.14 -3.98
CA CYS A 838 -19.34 -2.44 -4.71
C CYS A 838 -19.25 -0.96 -4.35
N TRP A 839 -18.05 -0.39 -4.34
CA TRP A 839 -17.85 1.05 -4.28
C TRP A 839 -17.81 1.63 -5.70
N MET A 840 -18.50 2.74 -5.96
CA MET A 840 -18.69 3.34 -7.28
C MET A 840 -18.35 4.83 -7.26
N ASP A 841 -17.46 5.26 -8.16
CA ASP A 841 -17.08 6.66 -8.33
C ASP A 841 -18.09 7.45 -9.18
N ASP A 842 -17.99 8.79 -9.20
CA ASP A 842 -19.01 9.71 -9.73
C ASP A 842 -19.24 9.68 -11.26
N HIS A 843 -18.36 9.04 -12.04
CA HIS A 843 -18.61 8.75 -13.46
C HIS A 843 -19.82 7.84 -13.73
N ILE A 844 -20.28 7.05 -12.75
CA ILE A 844 -21.41 6.14 -12.97
C ILE A 844 -22.69 6.94 -13.23
N ALA A 845 -23.34 6.66 -14.35
CA ALA A 845 -24.57 7.30 -14.79
C ALA A 845 -25.71 7.01 -13.80
N PRO A 846 -26.54 8.01 -13.42
CA PRO A 846 -27.67 7.82 -12.50
C PRO A 846 -28.72 6.81 -12.97
N ALA A 847 -28.83 6.57 -14.29
CA ALA A 847 -29.69 5.51 -14.81
C ALA A 847 -29.18 4.10 -14.47
N GLY A 848 -27.90 3.94 -14.16
CA GLY A 848 -27.23 2.67 -13.92
C GLY A 848 -27.00 1.90 -15.21
N TRP A 849 -28.07 1.51 -15.90
CA TRP A 849 -28.05 0.63 -17.06
C TRP A 849 -28.61 1.31 -18.30
N THR A 850 -28.27 0.80 -19.49
CA THR A 850 -28.83 1.29 -20.75
C THR A 850 -29.18 0.17 -21.71
N ALA A 851 -29.93 0.50 -22.76
CA ALA A 851 -30.37 -0.44 -23.77
C ALA A 851 -29.28 -0.68 -24.83
N MET A 852 -29.37 -1.80 -25.55
CA MET A 852 -28.44 -2.14 -26.64
C MET A 852 -29.23 -2.51 -27.90
N TRP A 853 -28.71 -2.12 -29.06
CA TRP A 853 -29.29 -2.46 -30.34
C TRP A 853 -28.92 -3.90 -30.76
N TYR A 854 -29.83 -4.54 -31.49
CA TYR A 854 -29.61 -5.82 -32.17
C TYR A 854 -30.45 -5.86 -33.46
N THR A 855 -30.11 -6.79 -34.36
CA THR A 855 -30.91 -7.03 -35.57
C THR A 855 -32.18 -7.79 -35.20
N GLY A 856 -33.35 -7.19 -35.38
CA GLY A 856 -34.65 -7.82 -35.17
C GLY A 856 -34.93 -8.94 -36.17
N LYS A 857 -35.88 -9.81 -35.84
CA LYS A 857 -36.32 -10.90 -36.72
C LYS A 857 -36.92 -10.38 -38.03
N ASP A 858 -37.46 -9.17 -38.00
CA ASP A 858 -37.93 -8.39 -39.15
C ASP A 858 -36.78 -7.81 -40.01
N GLY A 859 -35.53 -8.05 -39.63
CA GLY A 859 -34.34 -7.51 -40.30
C GLY A 859 -33.95 -6.10 -39.84
N ASN A 860 -34.67 -5.48 -38.91
CA ASN A 860 -34.37 -4.12 -38.44
C ASN A 860 -33.07 -4.12 -37.59
N PRO A 861 -31.97 -3.47 -38.04
CA PRO A 861 -30.69 -3.49 -37.35
C PRO A 861 -30.66 -2.65 -36.06
N ARG A 862 -31.74 -1.94 -35.72
CA ARG A 862 -31.84 -1.06 -34.54
C ARG A 862 -32.97 -1.44 -33.60
N THR A 863 -33.28 -2.73 -33.51
CA THR A 863 -34.19 -3.22 -32.47
C THR A 863 -33.49 -3.10 -31.12
N MET A 864 -34.14 -2.54 -30.10
CA MET A 864 -33.51 -2.26 -28.80
C MET A 864 -33.92 -3.30 -27.77
N LEU A 865 -32.93 -3.97 -27.16
CA LEU A 865 -33.14 -4.77 -25.96
C LEU A 865 -33.01 -3.87 -24.74
N GLN A 866 -34.07 -3.78 -23.94
CA GLN A 866 -34.09 -2.92 -22.77
C GLN A 866 -33.44 -3.62 -21.56
N PRO A 867 -32.74 -2.90 -20.66
CA PRO A 867 -32.24 -3.45 -19.40
C PRO A 867 -33.33 -4.00 -18.49
N GLU A 868 -34.59 -3.57 -18.62
CA GLU A 868 -35.74 -4.15 -17.90
C GLU A 868 -36.06 -5.59 -18.38
N ASP A 869 -35.71 -5.91 -19.62
CA ASP A 869 -35.85 -7.26 -20.19
C ASP A 869 -34.59 -8.13 -19.93
N ALA A 870 -33.59 -7.57 -19.24
CA ALA A 870 -32.35 -8.21 -18.87
C ALA A 870 -32.29 -8.49 -17.36
N ARG A 871 -31.38 -9.36 -16.93
CA ARG A 871 -31.24 -9.73 -15.51
C ARG A 871 -30.16 -8.88 -14.84
N PHE A 872 -30.43 -7.58 -14.74
CA PHE A 872 -29.52 -6.60 -14.14
C PHE A 872 -29.94 -6.26 -12.73
N ALA A 873 -29.00 -6.35 -11.79
CA ALA A 873 -29.29 -6.16 -10.39
C ALA A 873 -28.15 -5.45 -9.62
N THR A 874 -28.52 -4.76 -8.55
CA THR A 874 -27.57 -4.14 -7.62
C THR A 874 -27.99 -4.34 -6.16
N PHE A 875 -27.00 -4.41 -5.26
CA PHE A 875 -27.20 -4.42 -3.82
C PHE A 875 -26.03 -3.75 -3.10
N GLY A 876 -26.33 -2.93 -2.08
CA GLY A 876 -25.32 -2.44 -1.15
C GLY A 876 -24.23 -1.53 -1.75
N SER A 877 -24.45 -0.96 -2.94
CA SER A 877 -23.47 -0.08 -3.59
C SER A 877 -23.16 1.17 -2.75
N ARG A 878 -21.89 1.60 -2.76
CA ARG A 878 -21.35 2.70 -1.95
C ARG A 878 -20.58 3.69 -2.85
N GLY A 879 -20.11 4.81 -2.30
CA GLY A 879 -19.32 5.81 -3.05
C GLY A 879 -20.14 6.97 -3.62
N PRO A 880 -19.48 7.94 -4.31
CA PRO A 880 -20.14 9.13 -4.85
C PRO A 880 -20.96 8.86 -6.11
N GLY A 881 -20.68 7.80 -6.86
CA GLY A 881 -21.51 7.31 -7.96
C GLY A 881 -22.65 6.41 -7.52
N ARG A 882 -22.86 6.22 -6.20
CA ARG A 882 -24.02 5.49 -5.72
C ARG A 882 -25.28 6.31 -6.00
N ALA A 883 -26.17 5.79 -6.82
CA ALA A 883 -27.46 6.38 -7.09
C ALA A 883 -28.58 5.38 -6.77
N ALA A 884 -29.79 5.89 -6.54
CA ALA A 884 -30.99 5.07 -6.74
C ALA A 884 -31.14 4.90 -8.26
N PHE A 885 -30.49 3.87 -8.81
CA PHE A 885 -30.47 3.68 -10.25
C PHE A 885 -31.88 3.64 -10.82
N ALA A 886 -32.13 4.44 -11.85
CA ALA A 886 -33.46 4.55 -12.44
C ALA A 886 -33.90 3.29 -13.21
N ARG A 887 -32.96 2.38 -13.50
CA ARG A 887 -33.16 1.15 -14.27
C ARG A 887 -32.50 -0.04 -13.59
N GLY A 888 -32.92 -1.24 -13.95
CA GLY A 888 -32.44 -2.49 -13.35
C GLY A 888 -33.02 -2.77 -11.96
N ALA A 889 -32.92 -4.03 -11.52
CA ALA A 889 -33.46 -4.45 -10.23
C ALA A 889 -32.57 -4.00 -9.06
N ARG A 890 -33.20 -3.77 -7.91
CA ARG A 890 -32.51 -3.62 -6.63
C ARG A 890 -32.86 -4.81 -5.76
N LEU A 891 -31.85 -5.61 -5.41
CA LEU A 891 -32.08 -6.80 -4.59
C LEU A 891 -32.41 -6.39 -3.16
N THR A 892 -33.23 -7.21 -2.52
CA THR A 892 -33.38 -7.25 -1.06
C THR A 892 -32.15 -7.91 -0.43
N ALA A 893 -31.99 -7.75 0.90
CA ALA A 893 -30.90 -8.41 1.62
C ALA A 893 -30.94 -9.94 1.50
N ASN A 894 -32.14 -10.54 1.47
CA ASN A 894 -32.31 -11.99 1.33
C ASN A 894 -31.95 -12.47 -0.07
N GLU A 895 -32.37 -11.76 -1.11
CA GLU A 895 -31.98 -12.07 -2.49
C GLU A 895 -30.47 -11.91 -2.68
N ALA A 896 -29.87 -10.84 -2.16
CA ALA A 896 -28.42 -10.64 -2.22
C ALA A 896 -27.65 -11.76 -1.48
N ALA A 897 -28.13 -12.19 -0.31
CA ALA A 897 -27.55 -13.30 0.45
C ALA A 897 -27.68 -14.66 -0.28
N SER A 898 -28.65 -14.81 -1.17
CA SER A 898 -28.84 -16.03 -1.98
C SER A 898 -27.84 -16.15 -3.13
N VAL A 899 -27.20 -15.04 -3.54
CA VAL A 899 -26.17 -15.05 -4.58
C VAL A 899 -24.84 -15.50 -3.98
N ARG A 900 -24.61 -16.82 -3.94
CA ARG A 900 -23.37 -17.40 -3.40
C ARG A 900 -22.35 -17.69 -4.50
N ARG A 901 -21.09 -17.43 -4.20
CA ARG A 901 -19.96 -17.75 -5.09
C ARG A 901 -19.93 -19.22 -5.53
N SER A 902 -20.30 -20.13 -4.62
CA SER A 902 -20.42 -21.57 -4.90
C SER A 902 -21.40 -21.90 -6.02
N ASP A 903 -22.48 -21.15 -6.12
CA ASP A 903 -23.57 -21.42 -7.05
C ASP A 903 -23.25 -20.87 -8.45
N VAL A 904 -22.48 -19.78 -8.48
CA VAL A 904 -21.98 -19.16 -9.71
C VAL A 904 -20.85 -19.99 -10.31
N LEU A 905 -19.86 -20.38 -9.50
CA LEU A 905 -18.64 -21.03 -9.98
C LEU A 905 -18.68 -22.57 -9.97
N GLY A 906 -19.61 -23.16 -9.22
CA GLY A 906 -19.61 -24.59 -8.91
C GLY A 906 -18.66 -24.94 -7.75
N GLY A 907 -18.97 -26.04 -7.04
CA GLY A 907 -18.35 -26.38 -5.75
C GLY A 907 -16.82 -26.62 -5.75
N ALA A 908 -16.19 -26.81 -6.90
CA ALA A 908 -14.73 -26.97 -6.99
C ALA A 908 -13.96 -25.64 -6.94
N LEU A 909 -14.61 -24.51 -7.27
CA LEU A 909 -14.03 -23.16 -7.29
C LEU A 909 -14.53 -22.24 -6.16
N ALA A 910 -15.55 -22.69 -5.43
CA ALA A 910 -16.29 -21.94 -4.42
C ALA A 910 -15.40 -21.38 -3.30
#